data_AF-A0A5C6F3B8-F1
#
_entry.id   AF-A0A5C6F3B8-F1
#
_cell.length_a   1.000
_cell.length_b   1.000
_cell.length_c   1.000
_cell.angle_alpha   90.00
_cell.angle_beta   90.00
_cell.angle_gamma   90.00
#
_symmetry.space_group_name_H-M   'P 1'
#
loop_
_entity.id
_entity.type
_entity.pdbx_description
1 polymer ?
#
loop_
_entity_poly.entity_id
_entity_poly.type
_entity_poly.pdbx_seq_one_letter_code
_entity_poly.pdbx_strand_id
1 'polypeptide(L)'
;MSYIYPYNDAINLFVKGRISKNDAERQKRTAKKILCLLENQPGLILADEVGMGKTFVALAVALSVATSDKVKRPVVIMVPSTLKEKWPRDFEVFREKCLPEALSSSIHYGRAETGVDFLKLLDDEEENRKSIVFLTHGAMSRGLTDDSGVWIKLALIQRALYRRWDTDRLKKALYRVLGRLLRVTKFDRPGEIFWKKLLDSDTGKWLCILNRFGIGEKDDPVPKGVMDALREINVQSLYTEIQKIPQRESKNLGERIRETRSVLNKEIREVWVKCLASLHVQLPLLILDEAHHLKNPDTKLASLFQSKEAEEDAEELKGPLNGMFERMIFLTATPFQLGHYELCSILERFQGISWENSTAPAGGLARFQAELADLKTNLDQAQRAAVRLDHDWECLNEDDLVMNGQKLTSVHEWWPIVRTKQVGLTPASSLVIKFYEQTKQQMKNAETLLKKWVIRHIRPKSVPFNGDLIERRKCFAGKSMISENDECLTEGLKITGTSLLPFLLSARLVALNPETRPFFSEGLASSYEAFRNTRKHRQNIRPTDSDDDDGAFFNPEDDPTVEWYLHQLDKSLPPNDSSYYVQHPKVKATVDKVIDLWLQGEKVLVFCHYVATGKVLRQYISEAMRNKIRELGAIKIGCEPGEIMERLETIGTRFFDQDSRLRLATNKKVVRMIQTYHVLQTYEREILDIVRRYLRTPTFLVRYFPLEKTKLDELDYEAIFHVKDNSGFSLQELLTHFFDFLQNHCGEAERRSFVDALLSIQTGSFMSVDIAKAYTEDELQGEKSERLLPNVRLINGTTKQETRQKIMLTFNTPFYPDVLVTSSVMAEGVDLHLNCRYVIHHDLCWNPSTLEQRTGRVDRIGAKVEKCGKPIHVYLPFISETQDEKMYRVVMDRERWFKVVMGEKYKLDAKTTEKLASRIPFPEEAAEELMFNLSVREASTD
;
A
#
# COMPACT_ATOMS: atom_id res chain seq x y z
N MET A 1 14.26 -18.72 -34.34
CA MET A 1 14.80 -17.38 -34.05
C MET A 1 14.35 -17.04 -32.63
N SER A 2 15.26 -16.92 -31.66
CA SER A 2 14.87 -16.44 -30.34
C SER A 2 14.44 -14.98 -30.49
N TYR A 3 13.20 -14.66 -30.15
CA TYR A 3 12.80 -13.27 -30.06
C TYR A 3 13.50 -12.69 -28.83
N ILE A 4 14.55 -11.91 -29.09
CA ILE A 4 15.10 -10.97 -28.11
C ILE A 4 14.11 -9.80 -28.12
N TYR A 5 13.55 -9.44 -26.97
CA TYR A 5 12.78 -8.22 -26.82
C TYR A 5 13.77 -7.08 -26.52
N PRO A 6 14.29 -6.34 -27.51
CA PRO A 6 15.23 -5.27 -27.24
C PRO A 6 14.54 -4.17 -26.45
N TYR A 7 15.31 -3.43 -25.66
CA TYR A 7 14.82 -2.21 -25.06
C TYR A 7 14.48 -1.19 -26.15
N ASN A 8 13.29 -0.59 -26.09
CA ASN A 8 12.91 0.46 -27.01
C ASN A 8 13.57 1.79 -26.60
N ASP A 9 14.62 2.20 -27.32
CA ASP A 9 15.39 3.41 -27.00
C ASP A 9 14.60 4.72 -27.20
N ALA A 10 13.40 4.68 -27.79
CA ALA A 10 12.49 5.83 -27.81
C ALA A 10 11.89 6.14 -26.42
N ILE A 11 11.94 5.19 -25.47
CA ILE A 11 11.48 5.38 -24.10
C ILE A 11 12.49 6.24 -23.34
N ASN A 12 12.04 7.37 -22.82
CA ASN A 12 12.81 8.26 -21.97
C ASN A 12 12.21 8.33 -20.56
N LEU A 13 12.82 7.63 -19.60
CA LEU A 13 12.39 7.64 -18.20
C LEU A 13 12.75 8.93 -17.45
N PHE A 14 13.58 9.80 -18.03
CA PHE A 14 13.90 11.07 -17.42
C PHE A 14 12.78 12.08 -17.64
N VAL A 15 12.04 12.35 -16.57
CA VAL A 15 11.00 13.39 -16.54
C VAL A 15 11.48 14.51 -15.63
N LYS A 16 11.82 15.66 -16.22
CA LYS A 16 12.36 16.82 -15.51
C LYS A 16 11.44 17.21 -14.33
N GLY A 17 12.04 17.30 -13.14
CA GLY A 17 11.35 17.63 -11.88
C GLY A 17 10.71 16.43 -11.18
N ARG A 18 10.35 15.36 -11.90
CA ARG A 18 9.69 14.15 -11.35
C ARG A 18 10.69 13.05 -11.00
N ILE A 19 11.64 12.78 -11.90
CA ILE A 19 12.64 11.72 -11.75
C ILE A 19 14.02 12.35 -12.00
N SER A 20 14.97 12.15 -11.08
CA SER A 20 16.34 12.63 -11.27
C SER A 20 17.02 11.92 -12.44
N LYS A 21 18.06 12.53 -13.04
CA LYS A 21 18.81 11.88 -14.14
C LYS A 21 19.39 10.54 -13.70
N ASN A 22 19.98 10.50 -12.50
CA ASN A 22 20.59 9.29 -11.93
C ASN A 22 19.54 8.19 -11.70
N ASP A 23 18.35 8.54 -11.18
CA ASP A 23 17.26 7.57 -11.01
C ASP A 23 16.75 7.04 -12.35
N ALA A 24 16.58 7.92 -13.35
CA ALA A 24 16.13 7.53 -14.68
C ALA A 24 17.15 6.61 -15.37
N GLU A 25 18.45 6.89 -15.24
CA GLU A 25 19.52 6.04 -15.77
C GLU A 25 19.56 4.68 -15.07
N ARG A 26 19.43 4.65 -13.73
CA ARG A 26 19.28 3.39 -12.97
C ARG A 26 18.08 2.61 -13.49
N GLN A 27 16.90 3.23 -13.57
CA GLN A 27 15.68 2.56 -14.03
C GLN A 27 15.81 2.02 -15.46
N LYS A 28 16.43 2.79 -16.37
CA LYS A 28 16.72 2.36 -17.74
C LYS A 28 17.67 1.16 -17.75
N ARG A 29 18.72 1.17 -16.95
CA ARG A 29 19.67 0.06 -16.80
C ARG A 29 18.99 -1.19 -16.26
N THR A 30 18.13 -1.04 -15.25
CA THR A 30 17.33 -2.12 -14.69
C THR A 30 16.42 -2.72 -15.76
N ALA A 31 15.68 -1.90 -16.51
CA ALA A 31 14.81 -2.38 -17.60
C ALA A 31 15.61 -3.15 -18.67
N LYS A 32 16.77 -2.63 -19.10
CA LYS A 32 17.68 -3.33 -20.04
C LYS A 32 18.17 -4.66 -19.47
N LYS A 33 18.53 -4.71 -18.18
CA LYS A 33 18.99 -5.93 -17.51
C LYS A 33 17.88 -6.97 -17.40
N ILE A 34 16.64 -6.56 -17.10
CA ILE A 34 15.47 -7.45 -17.06
C ILE A 34 15.26 -8.10 -18.42
N LEU A 35 15.19 -7.31 -19.50
CA LEU A 35 15.00 -7.83 -20.86
C LEU A 35 16.10 -8.81 -21.27
N CYS A 36 17.37 -8.51 -20.94
CA CYS A 36 18.51 -9.39 -21.18
C CYS A 36 18.40 -10.72 -20.40
N LEU A 37 17.99 -10.68 -19.13
CA LEU A 37 17.81 -11.90 -18.33
C LEU A 37 16.64 -12.76 -18.84
N LEU A 38 15.55 -12.13 -19.26
CA LEU A 38 14.39 -12.83 -19.83
C LEU A 38 14.69 -13.56 -21.15
N GLU A 39 15.81 -13.29 -21.82
CA GLU A 39 16.22 -14.12 -22.97
C GLU A 39 16.41 -15.59 -22.57
N ASN A 40 17.05 -15.81 -21.41
CA ASN A 40 17.47 -17.13 -20.96
C ASN A 40 16.74 -17.63 -19.70
N GLN A 41 15.91 -16.78 -19.08
CA GLN A 41 15.17 -17.13 -17.87
C GLN A 41 13.66 -17.11 -18.12
N PRO A 42 12.89 -18.02 -17.50
CA PRO A 42 11.42 -18.03 -17.64
C PRO A 42 10.76 -16.81 -16.97
N GLY A 43 11.41 -16.25 -15.96
CA GLY A 43 10.94 -15.04 -15.30
C GLY A 43 11.94 -14.46 -14.32
N LEU A 44 11.57 -13.33 -13.72
CA LEU A 44 12.40 -12.58 -12.77
C LEU A 44 11.53 -11.85 -11.74
N ILE A 45 12.07 -11.64 -10.53
CA ILE A 45 11.49 -10.79 -9.50
C ILE A 45 12.21 -9.43 -9.49
N LEU A 46 11.48 -8.34 -9.69
CA LEU A 46 11.93 -6.97 -9.42
C LEU A 46 11.50 -6.58 -8.01
N ALA A 47 12.47 -6.53 -7.11
CA ALA A 47 12.25 -6.50 -5.68
C ALA A 47 12.78 -5.24 -5.00
N ASP A 48 12.90 -4.15 -5.77
CA ASP A 48 13.40 -2.85 -5.28
C ASP A 48 12.60 -2.37 -4.05
N GLU A 49 13.28 -1.62 -3.18
CA GLU A 49 12.65 -0.97 -2.04
C GLU A 49 11.42 -0.13 -2.44
N VAL A 50 10.47 0.06 -1.51
CA VAL A 50 9.24 0.82 -1.75
C VAL A 50 9.60 2.19 -2.32
N GLY A 51 8.95 2.60 -3.42
CA GLY A 51 9.09 3.93 -4.04
C GLY A 51 10.29 4.17 -4.97
N MET A 52 11.07 3.13 -5.30
CA MET A 52 12.21 3.21 -6.24
C MET A 52 11.83 3.27 -7.73
N GLY A 53 10.52 3.25 -8.04
CA GLY A 53 10.01 3.37 -9.41
C GLY A 53 9.76 2.03 -10.14
N LYS A 54 9.48 0.94 -9.41
CA LYS A 54 9.17 -0.38 -9.97
C LYS A 54 8.12 -0.33 -11.09
N THR A 55 7.04 0.45 -10.89
CA THR A 55 5.96 0.64 -11.88
C THR A 55 6.49 1.18 -13.22
N PHE A 56 7.36 2.20 -13.21
CA PHE A 56 7.90 2.80 -14.44
C PHE A 56 8.90 1.86 -15.12
N VAL A 57 9.70 1.11 -14.35
CA VAL A 57 10.58 0.06 -14.90
C VAL A 57 9.75 -1.03 -15.57
N ALA A 58 8.69 -1.50 -14.90
CA ALA A 58 7.79 -2.52 -15.43
C ALA A 58 7.09 -2.06 -16.72
N LEU A 59 6.60 -0.81 -16.76
CA LEU A 59 5.99 -0.23 -17.97
C LEU A 59 7.01 -0.10 -19.12
N ALA A 60 8.26 0.26 -18.83
CA ALA A 60 9.31 0.33 -19.85
C ALA A 60 9.61 -1.05 -20.45
N VAL A 61 9.64 -2.09 -19.62
CA VAL A 61 9.80 -3.48 -20.06
C VAL A 61 8.57 -3.93 -20.86
N ALA A 62 7.37 -3.75 -20.32
CA ALA A 62 6.11 -4.10 -20.97
C ALA A 62 6.01 -3.49 -22.36
N LEU A 63 6.31 -2.21 -22.49
CA LEU A 63 6.22 -1.53 -23.79
C LEU A 63 7.31 -1.97 -24.76
N SER A 64 8.53 -2.20 -24.28
CA SER A 64 9.61 -2.74 -25.11
C SER A 64 9.23 -4.11 -25.70
N VAL A 65 8.58 -4.96 -24.89
CA VAL A 65 8.02 -6.25 -25.34
C VAL A 65 6.88 -6.04 -26.34
N ALA A 66 5.86 -5.24 -25.99
CA ALA A 66 4.68 -5.02 -26.82
C ALA A 66 5.01 -4.42 -28.20
N THR A 67 5.98 -3.49 -28.27
CA THR A 67 6.40 -2.84 -29.52
C THR A 67 7.29 -3.73 -30.39
N SER A 68 7.98 -4.70 -29.79
CA SER A 68 8.84 -5.65 -30.51
C SER A 68 8.08 -6.88 -30.99
N ASP A 69 6.88 -7.14 -30.46
CA ASP A 69 6.02 -8.25 -30.87
C ASP A 69 5.40 -8.00 -32.25
N LYS A 70 5.79 -8.82 -33.23
CA LYS A 70 5.32 -8.66 -34.63
C LYS A 70 3.83 -8.87 -34.83
N VAL A 71 3.19 -9.61 -33.92
CA VAL A 71 1.75 -9.95 -33.98
C VAL A 71 0.94 -9.00 -33.08
N LYS A 72 1.60 -7.99 -32.47
CA LYS A 72 1.01 -6.99 -31.57
C LYS A 72 0.23 -7.62 -30.42
N ARG A 73 0.69 -8.74 -29.88
CA ARG A 73 0.05 -9.43 -28.75
C ARG A 73 0.15 -8.56 -27.48
N PRO A 74 -0.92 -8.43 -26.67
CA PRO A 74 -0.89 -7.60 -25.48
C PRO A 74 0.05 -8.15 -24.41
N VAL A 75 0.73 -7.25 -23.70
CA VAL A 75 1.35 -7.57 -22.40
C VAL A 75 0.29 -7.45 -21.31
N VAL A 76 0.24 -8.43 -20.41
CA VAL A 76 -0.73 -8.44 -19.31
C VAL A 76 -0.04 -7.97 -18.03
N ILE A 77 -0.66 -7.02 -17.34
CA ILE A 77 -0.22 -6.55 -16.03
C ILE A 77 -1.34 -6.86 -15.03
N MET A 78 -1.10 -7.84 -14.16
CA MET A 78 -2.00 -8.22 -13.08
C MET A 78 -1.77 -7.31 -11.87
N VAL A 79 -2.85 -6.72 -11.35
CA VAL A 79 -2.82 -5.67 -10.34
C VAL A 79 -3.84 -5.91 -9.23
N PRO A 80 -3.54 -5.56 -7.97
CA PRO A 80 -4.50 -5.70 -6.88
C PRO A 80 -5.67 -4.73 -7.01
N SER A 81 -6.78 -5.13 -6.40
CA SER A 81 -8.02 -4.35 -6.37
C SER A 81 -7.81 -2.92 -5.83
N THR A 82 -6.85 -2.74 -4.92
CA THR A 82 -6.44 -1.45 -4.37
C THR A 82 -5.70 -0.56 -5.38
N LEU A 83 -5.03 -1.16 -6.37
CA LEU A 83 -4.20 -0.47 -7.37
C LEU A 83 -4.83 -0.41 -8.77
N LYS A 84 -6.02 -0.99 -8.98
CA LYS A 84 -6.70 -1.06 -10.29
C LYS A 84 -6.92 0.29 -10.98
N GLU A 85 -7.08 1.37 -10.20
CA GLU A 85 -7.17 2.74 -10.73
C GLU A 85 -5.81 3.42 -10.87
N LYS A 86 -4.81 3.00 -10.09
CA LYS A 86 -3.49 3.65 -10.05
C LYS A 86 -2.67 3.29 -11.27
N TRP A 87 -2.56 2.00 -11.61
CA TRP A 87 -1.75 1.54 -12.74
C TRP A 87 -2.12 2.18 -14.07
N PRO A 88 -3.42 2.28 -14.45
CA PRO A 88 -3.82 3.02 -15.64
C PRO A 88 -3.46 4.51 -15.59
N ARG A 89 -3.59 5.17 -14.42
CA ARG A 89 -3.19 6.58 -14.27
C ARG A 89 -1.68 6.76 -14.44
N ASP A 90 -0.89 5.87 -13.83
CA ASP A 90 0.57 5.88 -13.97
C ASP A 90 1.00 5.58 -15.42
N PHE A 91 0.28 4.70 -16.13
CA PHE A 91 0.48 4.47 -17.55
C PHE A 91 0.18 5.68 -18.41
N GLU A 92 -0.89 6.43 -18.11
CA GLU A 92 -1.20 7.68 -18.81
C GLU A 92 -0.08 8.71 -18.66
N VAL A 93 0.41 8.90 -17.43
CA VAL A 93 1.56 9.76 -17.16
C VAL A 93 2.80 9.27 -17.92
N PHE A 94 3.07 7.96 -17.90
CA PHE A 94 4.19 7.37 -18.63
C PHE A 94 4.06 7.61 -20.14
N ARG A 95 2.86 7.45 -20.69
CA ARG A 95 2.57 7.65 -22.11
C ARG A 95 2.77 9.11 -22.53
N GLU A 96 2.29 10.06 -21.74
CA GLU A 96 2.42 11.49 -22.03
C GLU A 96 3.84 12.04 -21.83
N LYS A 97 4.60 11.49 -20.87
CA LYS A 97 5.88 12.10 -20.42
C LYS A 97 7.12 11.31 -20.84
N CYS A 98 7.02 9.99 -20.99
CA CYS A 98 8.16 9.12 -21.27
C CYS A 98 8.25 8.68 -22.74
N LEU A 99 7.21 8.93 -23.55
CA LEU A 99 7.13 8.47 -24.93
C LEU A 99 7.04 9.65 -25.92
N PRO A 100 7.58 9.50 -27.14
CA PRO A 100 7.34 10.46 -28.21
C PRO A 100 5.89 10.36 -28.72
N GLU A 101 5.37 11.46 -29.27
CA GLU A 101 3.97 11.59 -29.73
C GLU A 101 3.53 10.47 -30.69
N ALA A 102 4.39 10.13 -31.65
CA ALA A 102 4.11 9.05 -32.61
C ALA A 102 3.86 7.70 -31.91
N LEU A 103 4.67 7.37 -30.91
CA LEU A 103 4.54 6.11 -30.17
C LEU A 103 3.36 6.17 -29.19
N SER A 104 3.21 7.30 -28.48
CA SER A 104 2.11 7.57 -27.56
C SER A 104 0.74 7.36 -28.20
N SER A 105 0.55 7.86 -29.43
CA SER A 105 -0.72 7.75 -30.16
C SER A 105 -1.08 6.32 -30.58
N SER A 106 -0.08 5.44 -30.74
CA SER A 106 -0.25 4.06 -31.22
C SER A 106 -0.43 3.02 -30.11
N ILE A 107 -0.21 3.39 -28.84
CA ILE A 107 -0.26 2.46 -27.72
C ILE A 107 -1.54 2.68 -26.94
N HIS A 108 -2.29 1.60 -26.80
CA HIS A 108 -3.56 1.60 -26.09
C HIS A 108 -3.54 0.58 -24.96
N TYR A 109 -4.30 0.86 -23.89
CA TYR A 109 -4.49 -0.07 -22.81
C TYR A 109 -5.96 -0.48 -22.67
N GLY A 110 -6.20 -1.68 -22.12
CA GLY A 110 -7.50 -2.15 -21.68
C GLY A 110 -7.51 -2.42 -20.17
N ARG A 111 -8.69 -2.39 -19.54
CA ARG A 111 -8.89 -2.80 -18.14
C ARG A 111 -9.84 -3.98 -18.12
N ALA A 112 -9.48 -5.03 -17.38
CA ALA A 112 -10.30 -6.20 -17.18
C ALA A 112 -10.46 -6.46 -15.67
N GLU A 113 -11.69 -6.38 -15.18
CA GLU A 113 -12.02 -6.75 -13.79
C GLU A 113 -12.52 -8.20 -13.70
N THR A 114 -12.97 -8.75 -14.82
CA THR A 114 -13.41 -10.14 -14.94
C THR A 114 -12.69 -10.87 -16.08
N GLY A 115 -12.60 -12.19 -15.99
CA GLY A 115 -12.05 -13.02 -17.07
C GLY A 115 -12.80 -12.87 -18.39
N VAL A 116 -14.08 -12.47 -18.35
CA VAL A 116 -14.87 -12.18 -19.57
C VAL A 116 -14.36 -10.94 -20.26
N ASP A 117 -14.15 -9.85 -19.51
CA ASP A 117 -13.62 -8.60 -20.04
C ASP A 117 -12.23 -8.83 -20.65
N PHE A 118 -11.42 -9.64 -19.96
CA PHE A 118 -10.09 -10.02 -20.44
C PHE A 118 -10.14 -10.70 -21.80
N LEU A 119 -10.98 -11.73 -21.95
CA LEU A 119 -11.09 -12.46 -23.22
C LEU A 119 -11.66 -11.59 -24.33
N LYS A 120 -12.60 -10.67 -24.04
CA LYS A 120 -13.09 -9.70 -25.03
C LYS A 120 -11.96 -8.82 -25.56
N LEU A 121 -11.09 -8.31 -24.67
CA LEU A 121 -9.92 -7.51 -25.06
C LEU A 121 -8.91 -8.29 -25.90
N LEU A 122 -8.84 -9.62 -25.75
CA LEU A 122 -7.98 -10.48 -26.58
C LEU A 122 -8.57 -10.74 -27.97
N ASP A 123 -9.90 -10.71 -28.10
CA ASP A 123 -10.61 -10.90 -29.38
C ASP A 123 -10.59 -9.63 -30.26
N ASP A 124 -10.14 -8.48 -29.73
CA ASP A 124 -10.00 -7.22 -30.47
C ASP A 124 -9.19 -7.43 -31.77
N GLU A 125 -9.72 -6.89 -32.87
CA GLU A 125 -9.04 -6.85 -34.17
C GLU A 125 -7.71 -6.09 -34.08
N GLU A 126 -6.78 -6.36 -35.00
CA GLU A 126 -5.41 -5.84 -34.93
C GLU A 126 -5.33 -4.30 -34.81
N GLU A 127 -6.28 -3.58 -35.42
CA GLU A 127 -6.36 -2.11 -35.35
C GLU A 127 -6.79 -1.58 -33.98
N ASN A 128 -7.62 -2.35 -33.25
CA ASN A 128 -8.20 -1.95 -31.96
C ASN A 128 -7.50 -2.63 -30.76
N ARG A 129 -6.64 -3.61 -31.04
CA ARG A 129 -5.97 -4.43 -30.04
C ARG A 129 -5.16 -3.58 -29.07
N LYS A 130 -5.35 -3.85 -27.79
CA LYS A 130 -4.61 -3.16 -26.74
C LYS A 130 -3.17 -3.67 -26.70
N SER A 131 -2.22 -2.77 -26.48
CA SER A 131 -0.82 -3.12 -26.27
C SER A 131 -0.58 -3.63 -24.84
N ILE A 132 -1.36 -3.11 -23.89
CA ILE A 132 -1.30 -3.47 -22.47
C ILE A 132 -2.70 -3.79 -21.96
N VAL A 133 -2.85 -4.84 -21.17
CA VAL A 133 -4.09 -5.16 -20.48
C VAL A 133 -3.85 -5.19 -18.98
N PHE A 134 -4.52 -4.31 -18.24
CA PHE A 134 -4.54 -4.33 -16.78
C PHE A 134 -5.62 -5.31 -16.31
N LEU A 135 -5.19 -6.41 -15.69
CA LEU A 135 -6.07 -7.46 -15.19
C LEU A 135 -6.13 -7.37 -13.65
N THR A 136 -7.32 -7.30 -13.08
CA THR A 136 -7.44 -7.29 -11.60
C THR A 136 -7.13 -8.69 -11.05
N HIS A 137 -6.44 -8.78 -9.91
CA HIS A 137 -6.23 -10.05 -9.20
C HIS A 137 -7.55 -10.80 -8.95
N GLY A 138 -7.51 -12.12 -9.11
CA GLY A 138 -8.67 -13.00 -9.03
C GLY A 138 -9.72 -12.81 -10.14
N ALA A 139 -9.47 -12.02 -11.19
CA ALA A 139 -10.45 -11.75 -12.24
C ALA A 139 -10.92 -13.01 -12.99
N MET A 140 -10.03 -13.99 -13.22
CA MET A 140 -10.35 -15.19 -13.99
C MET A 140 -11.26 -16.14 -13.20
N SER A 141 -11.13 -16.15 -11.86
CA SER A 141 -11.99 -16.92 -10.96
C SER A 141 -13.42 -16.34 -10.82
N ARG A 142 -13.57 -15.01 -10.98
CA ARG A 142 -14.84 -14.26 -10.80
C ARG A 142 -15.78 -14.27 -12.01
N GLY A 143 -15.28 -14.60 -13.21
CA GLY A 143 -15.96 -14.40 -14.50
C GLY A 143 -17.35 -15.04 -14.70
N LEU A 144 -17.82 -15.89 -13.78
CA LEU A 144 -19.14 -16.51 -13.83
C LEU A 144 -20.08 -16.14 -12.67
N THR A 145 -19.64 -15.44 -11.62
CA THR A 145 -20.54 -15.11 -10.51
C THR A 145 -21.34 -13.84 -10.73
N ASP A 146 -20.82 -12.94 -11.55
CA ASP A 146 -21.30 -11.58 -11.71
C ASP A 146 -22.21 -11.43 -12.95
N ASP A 147 -22.82 -10.25 -13.11
CA ASP A 147 -23.75 -9.95 -14.20
C ASP A 147 -23.09 -10.07 -15.59
N SER A 148 -21.77 -9.89 -15.71
CA SER A 148 -21.00 -10.04 -16.96
C SER A 148 -20.94 -11.50 -17.46
N GLY A 149 -21.05 -12.48 -16.57
CA GLY A 149 -21.01 -13.91 -16.92
C GLY A 149 -22.36 -14.47 -17.39
N VAL A 150 -23.43 -13.66 -17.40
CA VAL A 150 -24.79 -14.10 -17.78
C VAL A 150 -24.82 -14.68 -19.19
N TRP A 151 -24.15 -14.02 -20.14
CA TRP A 151 -24.16 -14.44 -21.54
C TRP A 151 -23.35 -15.72 -21.75
N ILE A 152 -22.24 -15.89 -21.04
CA ILE A 152 -21.45 -17.12 -21.07
C ILE A 152 -22.23 -18.29 -20.48
N LYS A 153 -22.94 -18.09 -19.35
CA LYS A 153 -23.86 -19.11 -18.80
C LYS A 153 -24.92 -19.50 -19.82
N LEU A 154 -25.48 -18.52 -20.53
CA LEU A 154 -26.47 -18.79 -21.58
C LEU A 154 -25.85 -19.55 -22.75
N ALA A 155 -24.63 -19.20 -23.18
CA ALA A 155 -23.91 -19.88 -24.25
C ALA A 155 -23.58 -21.35 -23.87
N LEU A 156 -23.17 -21.59 -22.63
CA LEU A 156 -22.98 -22.93 -22.07
C LEU A 156 -24.27 -23.75 -22.07
N ILE A 157 -25.39 -23.14 -21.65
CA ILE A 157 -26.72 -23.78 -21.71
C ILE A 157 -27.12 -24.08 -23.16
N GLN A 158 -26.92 -23.12 -24.09
CA GLN A 158 -27.21 -23.31 -25.51
C GLN A 158 -26.37 -24.45 -26.10
N ARG A 159 -25.07 -24.50 -25.77
CA ARG A 159 -24.14 -25.54 -26.19
C ARG A 159 -24.55 -26.91 -25.65
N ALA A 160 -24.99 -26.99 -24.40
CA ALA A 160 -25.51 -28.21 -23.81
C ALA A 160 -26.75 -28.76 -24.55
N LEU A 161 -27.56 -27.90 -25.17
CA LEU A 161 -28.75 -28.29 -25.94
C LEU A 161 -28.45 -28.57 -27.44
N TYR A 162 -27.28 -28.18 -27.93
CA TYR A 162 -26.96 -28.23 -29.35
C TYR A 162 -26.89 -29.67 -29.89
N ARG A 163 -27.58 -29.94 -31.01
CA ARG A 163 -27.67 -31.25 -31.69
C ARG A 163 -28.19 -32.41 -30.82
N ARG A 164 -28.96 -32.13 -29.76
CA ARG A 164 -29.63 -33.16 -28.94
C ARG A 164 -31.09 -33.33 -29.33
N TRP A 165 -31.56 -34.57 -29.29
CA TRP A 165 -32.92 -34.95 -29.65
C TRP A 165 -33.93 -34.61 -28.54
N ASP A 166 -35.17 -34.25 -28.92
CA ASP A 166 -36.32 -33.96 -28.04
C ASP A 166 -36.10 -32.85 -26.97
N THR A 167 -35.43 -31.76 -27.34
CA THR A 167 -35.17 -30.62 -26.43
C THR A 167 -36.28 -29.56 -26.40
N ASP A 168 -37.33 -29.69 -27.21
CA ASP A 168 -38.36 -28.65 -27.37
C ASP A 168 -39.17 -28.39 -26.09
N ARG A 169 -39.52 -29.45 -25.35
CA ARG A 169 -40.20 -29.33 -24.06
C ARG A 169 -39.32 -28.62 -23.02
N LEU A 170 -38.03 -28.91 -23.05
CA LEU A 170 -37.02 -28.34 -22.15
C LEU A 170 -36.74 -26.87 -22.48
N LYS A 171 -36.60 -26.52 -23.75
CA LYS A 171 -36.46 -25.13 -24.23
C LYS A 171 -37.64 -24.25 -23.80
N LYS A 172 -38.88 -24.74 -23.94
CA LYS A 172 -40.09 -24.04 -23.47
C LYS A 172 -40.12 -23.84 -21.95
N ALA A 173 -39.55 -24.75 -21.17
CA ALA A 173 -39.38 -24.55 -19.73
C ALA A 173 -38.29 -23.51 -19.42
N LEU A 174 -37.18 -23.54 -20.17
CA LEU A 174 -36.07 -22.58 -20.04
C LEU A 174 -36.48 -21.14 -20.36
N TYR A 175 -37.22 -20.87 -21.45
CA TYR A 175 -37.64 -19.50 -21.79
C TYR A 175 -38.41 -18.81 -20.63
N ARG A 176 -39.15 -19.60 -19.85
CA ARG A 176 -39.93 -19.15 -18.69
C ARG A 176 -39.08 -18.87 -17.46
N VAL A 177 -38.01 -19.64 -17.27
CA VAL A 177 -37.26 -19.71 -16.01
C VAL A 177 -35.88 -19.05 -16.10
N LEU A 178 -35.33 -18.84 -17.31
CA LEU A 178 -33.98 -18.33 -17.55
C LEU A 178 -33.67 -17.01 -16.82
N GLY A 179 -34.60 -16.05 -16.82
CA GLY A 179 -34.42 -14.78 -16.09
C GLY A 179 -34.19 -14.98 -14.58
N ARG A 180 -34.96 -15.89 -13.95
CA ARG A 180 -34.82 -16.25 -12.53
C ARG A 180 -33.59 -17.10 -12.24
N LEU A 181 -33.23 -17.96 -13.19
CA LEU A 181 -32.09 -18.87 -13.11
C LEU A 181 -30.75 -18.11 -13.24
N LEU A 182 -30.68 -17.12 -14.13
CA LEU A 182 -29.51 -16.27 -14.35
C LEU A 182 -29.49 -14.99 -13.48
N ARG A 183 -30.51 -14.77 -12.64
CA ARG A 183 -30.68 -13.58 -11.76
C ARG A 183 -30.79 -12.24 -12.49
N VAL A 184 -31.30 -12.23 -13.71
CA VAL A 184 -31.49 -10.99 -14.47
C VAL A 184 -32.88 -10.43 -14.18
N THR A 185 -32.99 -9.59 -13.15
CA THR A 185 -34.26 -9.01 -12.67
C THR A 185 -34.77 -7.85 -13.53
N LYS A 186 -33.92 -7.26 -14.37
CA LYS A 186 -34.26 -6.11 -15.23
C LYS A 186 -35.27 -6.43 -16.35
N PHE A 187 -35.59 -7.70 -16.61
CA PHE A 187 -36.34 -8.12 -17.83
C PHE A 187 -37.54 -9.05 -17.57
N ASP A 188 -38.20 -8.95 -16.41
CA ASP A 188 -39.36 -9.79 -16.09
C ASP A 188 -40.58 -9.56 -17.04
N ARG A 189 -40.59 -8.52 -17.88
CA ARG A 189 -41.56 -8.33 -18.98
C ARG A 189 -40.88 -7.63 -20.16
N PRO A 190 -40.66 -8.25 -21.35
CA PRO A 190 -41.21 -9.50 -21.88
C PRO A 190 -40.16 -10.63 -21.90
N GLY A 191 -39.98 -11.34 -20.78
CA GLY A 191 -38.91 -12.33 -20.60
C GLY A 191 -38.90 -13.47 -21.62
N GLU A 192 -40.03 -14.13 -21.88
CA GLU A 192 -40.04 -15.37 -22.70
C GLU A 192 -39.66 -15.15 -24.16
N ILE A 193 -40.18 -14.10 -24.80
CA ILE A 193 -39.90 -13.81 -26.23
C ILE A 193 -38.43 -13.42 -26.40
N PHE A 194 -37.89 -12.67 -25.45
CA PHE A 194 -36.49 -12.28 -25.42
C PHE A 194 -35.57 -13.50 -25.28
N TRP A 195 -35.78 -14.33 -24.25
CA TRP A 195 -34.97 -15.54 -24.03
C TRP A 195 -35.10 -16.55 -25.16
N LYS A 196 -36.29 -16.68 -25.76
CA LYS A 196 -36.50 -17.52 -26.95
C LYS A 196 -35.63 -17.05 -28.12
N LYS A 197 -35.66 -15.75 -28.43
CA LYS A 197 -34.87 -15.20 -29.54
C LYS A 197 -33.37 -15.42 -29.34
N LEU A 198 -32.85 -15.28 -28.12
CA LEU A 198 -31.43 -15.53 -27.84
C LEU A 198 -31.08 -17.01 -27.95
N LEU A 199 -31.79 -17.90 -27.25
CA LEU A 199 -31.42 -19.32 -27.19
C LEU A 199 -31.56 -20.04 -28.54
N ASP A 200 -32.48 -19.59 -29.42
CA ASP A 200 -32.68 -20.17 -30.75
C ASP A 200 -31.82 -19.52 -31.85
N SER A 201 -31.20 -18.36 -31.58
CA SER A 201 -30.30 -17.70 -32.52
C SER A 201 -28.85 -18.06 -32.27
N ASP A 202 -28.05 -18.07 -33.34
CA ASP A 202 -26.59 -18.14 -33.24
C ASP A 202 -26.04 -17.00 -32.36
N THR A 203 -24.98 -17.28 -31.58
CA THR A 203 -24.39 -16.32 -30.64
C THR A 203 -23.88 -15.06 -31.34
N GLY A 204 -23.43 -15.14 -32.60
CA GLY A 204 -23.01 -13.96 -33.37
C GLY A 204 -24.16 -13.00 -33.72
N LYS A 205 -25.42 -13.41 -33.54
CA LYS A 205 -26.60 -12.51 -33.69
C LYS A 205 -27.04 -11.90 -32.38
N TRP A 206 -26.46 -12.30 -31.24
CA TRP A 206 -26.93 -11.87 -29.93
C TRP A 206 -26.73 -10.38 -29.73
N LEU A 207 -25.61 -9.79 -30.13
CA LEU A 207 -25.38 -8.34 -30.02
C LEU A 207 -26.51 -7.52 -30.65
N CYS A 208 -26.92 -7.87 -31.88
CA CYS A 208 -28.04 -7.23 -32.57
C CYS A 208 -29.38 -7.42 -31.83
N ILE A 209 -29.62 -8.61 -31.28
CA ILE A 209 -30.82 -8.90 -30.50
C ILE A 209 -30.83 -8.07 -29.21
N LEU A 210 -29.73 -8.08 -28.44
CA LEU A 210 -29.57 -7.32 -27.20
C LEU A 210 -29.82 -5.83 -27.43
N ASN A 211 -29.21 -5.25 -28.48
CA ASN A 211 -29.39 -3.84 -28.81
C ASN A 211 -30.82 -3.50 -29.26
N ARG A 212 -31.49 -4.41 -29.99
CA ARG A 212 -32.91 -4.23 -30.37
C ARG A 212 -33.86 -4.23 -29.16
N PHE A 213 -33.49 -4.93 -28.09
CA PHE A 213 -34.24 -4.95 -26.83
C PHE A 213 -33.75 -3.87 -25.82
N GLY A 214 -32.87 -2.96 -26.24
CA GLY A 214 -32.43 -1.80 -25.44
C GLY A 214 -31.32 -2.09 -24.43
N ILE A 215 -30.58 -3.19 -24.58
CA ILE A 215 -29.54 -3.61 -23.62
C ILE A 215 -28.20 -2.89 -23.87
N GLY A 216 -28.00 -2.29 -25.04
CA GLY A 216 -26.91 -1.33 -25.29
C GLY A 216 -25.50 -1.90 -25.14
N GLU A 217 -25.31 -3.19 -25.47
CA GLU A 217 -23.99 -3.82 -25.50
C GLU A 217 -23.18 -3.28 -26.68
N LYS A 218 -21.90 -3.00 -26.44
CA LYS A 218 -20.97 -2.49 -27.45
C LYS A 218 -20.25 -3.59 -28.21
N ASP A 219 -19.91 -4.67 -27.50
CA ASP A 219 -19.13 -5.79 -28.02
C ASP A 219 -19.93 -7.08 -28.00
N ASP A 220 -19.45 -8.09 -28.71
CA ASP A 220 -20.08 -9.40 -28.69
C ASP A 220 -20.20 -9.94 -27.25
N PRO A 221 -21.39 -10.43 -26.86
CA PRO A 221 -21.67 -10.78 -25.47
C PRO A 221 -20.93 -12.04 -24.99
N VAL A 222 -20.44 -12.86 -25.93
CA VAL A 222 -19.68 -14.08 -25.64
C VAL A 222 -18.36 -13.99 -26.42
N PRO A 223 -17.20 -14.05 -25.74
CA PRO A 223 -15.90 -13.99 -26.42
C PRO A 223 -15.75 -15.12 -27.46
N LYS A 224 -15.11 -14.82 -28.59
CA LYS A 224 -14.85 -15.76 -29.69
C LYS A 224 -13.98 -16.92 -29.23
N GLY A 225 -12.91 -16.66 -28.47
CA GLY A 225 -12.07 -17.72 -27.90
C GLY A 225 -12.86 -18.73 -27.05
N VAL A 226 -13.85 -18.24 -26.29
CA VAL A 226 -14.77 -19.10 -25.52
C VAL A 226 -15.63 -19.93 -26.47
N MET A 227 -16.20 -19.33 -27.51
CA MET A 227 -17.03 -20.04 -28.48
C MET A 227 -16.29 -21.17 -29.20
N ASP A 228 -15.03 -20.96 -29.54
CA ASP A 228 -14.20 -21.98 -30.18
C ASP A 228 -13.87 -23.11 -29.21
N ALA A 229 -13.44 -22.79 -27.99
CA ALA A 229 -13.18 -23.77 -26.93
C ALA A 229 -14.43 -24.61 -26.56
N LEU A 230 -15.60 -23.97 -26.46
CA LEU A 230 -16.87 -24.65 -26.19
C LEU A 230 -17.25 -25.73 -27.22
N ARG A 231 -16.69 -25.69 -28.43
CA ARG A 231 -16.92 -26.73 -29.44
C ARG A 231 -16.27 -28.06 -29.04
N GLU A 232 -15.19 -28.02 -28.27
CA GLU A 232 -14.34 -29.19 -27.97
C GLU A 232 -14.62 -29.79 -26.59
N ILE A 233 -15.28 -29.04 -25.69
CA ILE A 233 -15.51 -29.45 -24.30
C ILE A 233 -16.74 -30.36 -24.16
N ASN A 234 -16.62 -31.38 -23.31
CA ASN A 234 -17.73 -32.24 -22.91
C ASN A 234 -18.68 -31.53 -21.94
N VAL A 235 -19.93 -31.34 -22.37
CA VAL A 235 -21.03 -30.67 -21.62
C VAL A 235 -22.12 -31.63 -21.14
N GLN A 236 -21.82 -32.93 -21.03
CA GLN A 236 -22.82 -33.96 -20.69
C GLN A 236 -23.37 -33.84 -19.27
N SER A 237 -22.52 -33.55 -18.28
CA SER A 237 -22.94 -33.35 -16.89
C SER A 237 -23.88 -32.16 -16.78
N LEU A 238 -23.51 -31.04 -17.42
CA LEU A 238 -24.32 -29.83 -17.51
C LEU A 238 -25.70 -30.10 -18.12
N TYR A 239 -25.78 -30.86 -19.23
CA TYR A 239 -27.07 -31.22 -19.83
C TYR A 239 -27.95 -32.04 -18.87
N THR A 240 -27.37 -32.97 -18.13
CA THR A 240 -28.10 -33.84 -17.20
C THR A 240 -28.77 -33.03 -16.09
N GLU A 241 -28.12 -31.96 -15.63
CA GLU A 241 -28.70 -31.03 -14.65
C GLU A 241 -29.76 -30.11 -15.24
N ILE A 242 -29.57 -29.64 -16.48
CA ILE A 242 -30.58 -28.85 -17.20
C ILE A 242 -31.89 -29.66 -17.35
N GLN A 243 -31.82 -30.97 -17.59
CA GLN A 243 -33.02 -31.82 -17.70
C GLN A 243 -33.89 -31.84 -16.43
N LYS A 244 -33.32 -31.55 -15.26
CA LYS A 244 -34.06 -31.51 -13.98
C LYS A 244 -34.86 -30.23 -13.77
N ILE A 245 -34.77 -29.26 -14.69
CA ILE A 245 -35.50 -27.99 -14.61
C ILE A 245 -37.02 -28.25 -14.61
N PRO A 246 -37.77 -27.65 -13.66
CA PRO A 246 -39.21 -27.86 -13.56
C PRO A 246 -39.95 -27.43 -14.85
N GLN A 247 -40.71 -28.36 -15.45
CA GLN A 247 -41.45 -28.10 -16.69
C GLN A 247 -42.85 -27.51 -16.45
N ARG A 248 -43.41 -27.67 -15.23
CA ARG A 248 -44.75 -27.23 -14.83
C ARG A 248 -44.66 -26.27 -13.64
N GLU A 249 -45.58 -25.32 -13.58
CA GLU A 249 -45.70 -24.43 -12.42
C GLU A 249 -46.21 -25.21 -11.20
N SER A 250 -45.61 -24.95 -10.05
CA SER A 250 -46.00 -25.56 -8.76
C SER A 250 -45.75 -24.57 -7.62
N LYS A 251 -46.38 -24.82 -6.46
CA LYS A 251 -46.18 -23.98 -5.26
C LYS A 251 -44.71 -23.89 -4.81
N ASN A 252 -43.90 -24.92 -5.10
CA ASN A 252 -42.48 -24.99 -4.72
C ASN A 252 -41.52 -24.65 -5.88
N LEU A 253 -42.03 -24.04 -6.97
CA LEU A 253 -41.23 -23.71 -8.15
C LEU A 253 -39.99 -22.85 -7.82
N GLY A 254 -40.14 -21.86 -6.93
CA GLY A 254 -39.04 -20.98 -6.53
C GLY A 254 -37.94 -21.67 -5.71
N GLU A 255 -38.28 -22.71 -4.95
CA GLU A 255 -37.31 -23.53 -4.21
C GLU A 255 -36.55 -24.45 -5.16
N ARG A 256 -37.26 -25.14 -6.05
CA ARG A 256 -36.65 -25.99 -7.09
C ARG A 256 -35.73 -25.20 -8.01
N ILE A 257 -36.10 -23.99 -8.42
CA ILE A 257 -35.21 -23.12 -9.22
C ILE A 257 -33.95 -22.74 -8.44
N ARG A 258 -34.05 -22.49 -7.12
CA ARG A 258 -32.88 -22.21 -6.28
C ARG A 258 -31.93 -23.39 -6.20
N GLU A 259 -32.45 -24.60 -5.98
CA GLU A 259 -31.68 -25.84 -5.94
C GLU A 259 -31.01 -26.14 -7.29
N THR A 260 -31.78 -26.14 -8.38
CA THR A 260 -31.25 -26.38 -9.73
C THR A 260 -30.19 -25.36 -10.10
N ARG A 261 -30.37 -24.08 -9.74
CA ARG A 261 -29.35 -23.04 -9.99
C ARG A 261 -28.05 -23.29 -9.23
N SER A 262 -28.12 -23.75 -7.98
CA SER A 262 -26.93 -24.05 -7.18
C SER A 262 -26.06 -25.11 -7.87
N VAL A 263 -26.68 -26.21 -8.27
CA VAL A 263 -26.02 -27.31 -8.97
C VAL A 263 -25.54 -26.89 -10.35
N LEU A 264 -26.38 -26.18 -11.11
CA LEU A 264 -26.02 -25.69 -12.44
C LEU A 264 -24.83 -24.72 -12.41
N ASN A 265 -24.76 -23.83 -11.43
CA ASN A 265 -23.62 -22.92 -11.28
C ASN A 265 -22.32 -23.68 -10.99
N LYS A 266 -22.38 -24.78 -10.23
CA LYS A 266 -21.22 -25.63 -9.98
C LYS A 266 -20.73 -26.26 -11.29
N GLU A 267 -21.62 -26.89 -12.05
CA GLU A 267 -21.28 -27.51 -13.34
C GLU A 267 -20.77 -26.48 -14.36
N ILE A 268 -21.38 -25.30 -14.42
CA ILE A 268 -20.92 -24.21 -15.29
C ILE A 268 -19.49 -23.78 -14.94
N ARG A 269 -19.15 -23.67 -13.66
CA ARG A 269 -17.77 -23.36 -13.24
C ARG A 269 -16.79 -24.44 -13.68
N GLU A 270 -17.13 -25.72 -13.54
CA GLU A 270 -16.25 -26.82 -13.95
C GLU A 270 -16.01 -26.81 -15.48
N VAL A 271 -17.07 -26.58 -16.27
CA VAL A 271 -16.94 -26.47 -17.73
C VAL A 271 -16.13 -25.23 -18.12
N TRP A 272 -16.28 -24.12 -17.39
CA TRP A 272 -15.52 -22.90 -17.62
C TRP A 272 -14.03 -23.05 -17.38
N VAL A 273 -13.62 -23.73 -16.30
CA VAL A 273 -12.20 -24.02 -16.06
C VAL A 273 -11.61 -24.85 -17.21
N LYS A 274 -12.34 -25.86 -17.69
CA LYS A 274 -11.94 -26.64 -18.87
C LYS A 274 -11.85 -25.77 -20.12
N CYS A 275 -12.77 -24.82 -20.27
CA CYS A 275 -12.80 -23.89 -21.39
C CYS A 275 -11.57 -22.99 -21.43
N LEU A 276 -11.21 -22.42 -20.29
CA LEU A 276 -10.02 -21.59 -20.16
C LEU A 276 -8.75 -22.41 -20.46
N ALA A 277 -8.66 -23.65 -19.97
CA ALA A 277 -7.52 -24.53 -20.24
C ALA A 277 -7.38 -24.93 -21.72
N SER A 278 -8.47 -24.93 -22.50
CA SER A 278 -8.44 -25.19 -23.95
C SER A 278 -8.25 -23.93 -24.80
N LEU A 279 -8.09 -22.75 -24.19
CA LEU A 279 -7.82 -21.53 -24.94
C LEU A 279 -6.40 -21.58 -25.51
N HIS A 280 -6.29 -21.53 -26.83
CA HIS A 280 -5.01 -21.48 -27.54
C HIS A 280 -4.49 -20.03 -27.61
N VAL A 281 -4.32 -19.40 -26.45
CA VAL A 281 -3.85 -18.02 -26.34
C VAL A 281 -2.39 -18.01 -25.88
N GLN A 282 -1.53 -17.34 -26.65
CA GLN A 282 -0.13 -17.15 -26.31
C GLN A 282 0.18 -15.66 -26.21
N LEU A 283 0.67 -15.22 -25.07
CA LEU A 283 0.98 -13.82 -24.75
C LEU A 283 2.46 -13.67 -24.40
N PRO A 284 3.11 -12.55 -24.77
CA PRO A 284 4.56 -12.42 -24.67
C PRO A 284 5.04 -12.26 -23.22
N LEU A 285 4.28 -11.58 -22.36
CA LEU A 285 4.72 -11.26 -21.01
C LEU A 285 3.55 -11.08 -20.05
N LEU A 286 3.69 -11.66 -18.86
CA LEU A 286 2.89 -11.35 -17.67
C LEU A 286 3.73 -10.54 -16.68
N ILE A 287 3.20 -9.44 -16.18
CA ILE A 287 3.73 -8.71 -15.03
C ILE A 287 2.74 -8.85 -13.88
N LEU A 288 3.19 -9.31 -12.73
CA LEU A 288 2.37 -9.45 -11.52
C LEU A 288 2.84 -8.43 -10.48
N ASP A 289 1.98 -7.49 -10.09
CA ASP A 289 2.26 -6.58 -8.99
C ASP A 289 1.95 -7.23 -7.64
N GLU A 290 2.60 -6.76 -6.57
CA GLU A 290 2.46 -7.28 -5.20
C GLU A 290 2.53 -8.82 -5.08
N ALA A 291 3.48 -9.43 -5.80
CA ALA A 291 3.65 -10.88 -5.88
C ALA A 291 3.93 -11.58 -4.52
N HIS A 292 4.21 -10.81 -3.47
CA HIS A 292 4.39 -11.32 -2.11
C HIS A 292 3.10 -11.92 -1.51
N HIS A 293 1.94 -11.65 -2.12
CA HIS A 293 0.68 -12.29 -1.76
C HIS A 293 0.59 -13.76 -2.22
N LEU A 294 1.42 -14.26 -3.16
CA LEU A 294 1.36 -15.63 -3.72
C LEU A 294 1.81 -16.79 -2.79
N LYS A 295 1.71 -16.64 -1.47
CA LYS A 295 2.18 -17.63 -0.48
C LYS A 295 1.48 -19.00 -0.63
N ASN A 296 2.13 -20.09 -0.19
CA ASN A 296 1.59 -21.44 -0.29
C ASN A 296 0.49 -21.72 0.77
N PRO A 297 -0.62 -22.39 0.40
CA PRO A 297 -1.76 -22.64 1.27
C PRO A 297 -1.51 -23.68 2.39
N ASP A 298 -0.49 -24.54 2.26
CA ASP A 298 -0.27 -25.70 3.15
C ASP A 298 0.37 -25.39 4.51
N THR A 299 0.70 -24.13 4.79
CA THR A 299 1.11 -23.72 6.14
C THR A 299 -0.14 -23.35 6.95
N LYS A 300 -0.48 -24.16 7.96
CA LYS A 300 -1.73 -24.18 8.76
C LYS A 300 -2.29 -22.83 9.28
N LEU A 301 -1.54 -21.73 9.20
CA LEU A 301 -1.90 -20.41 9.71
C LEU A 301 -1.86 -19.31 8.64
N ALA A 302 -1.33 -19.58 7.43
CA ALA A 302 -1.45 -18.67 6.29
C ALA A 302 -2.91 -18.54 5.80
N SER A 303 -3.78 -19.49 6.16
CA SER A 303 -5.19 -19.52 5.75
C SER A 303 -6.09 -18.45 6.36
N LEU A 304 -5.64 -17.73 7.40
CA LEU A 304 -6.48 -16.74 8.11
C LEU A 304 -6.34 -15.31 7.55
N PHE A 305 -5.27 -15.01 6.81
CA PHE A 305 -5.00 -13.72 6.14
C PHE A 305 -4.65 -13.85 4.67
N GLN A 306 -4.91 -14.99 4.04
CA GLN A 306 -5.04 -14.97 2.60
C GLN A 306 -6.13 -13.95 2.26
N SER A 307 -5.74 -12.87 1.59
CA SER A 307 -6.71 -12.19 0.76
C SER A 307 -7.25 -13.31 -0.14
N LYS A 308 -8.57 -13.44 -0.22
CA LYS A 308 -9.18 -14.40 -1.14
C LYS A 308 -8.56 -14.27 -2.56
N GLU A 309 -8.11 -13.07 -2.89
CA GLU A 309 -7.37 -12.72 -4.11
C GLU A 309 -6.04 -13.49 -4.27
N ALA A 310 -5.24 -13.67 -3.20
CA ALA A 310 -3.97 -14.41 -3.23
C ALA A 310 -4.14 -15.90 -3.56
N GLU A 311 -5.12 -16.56 -2.93
CA GLU A 311 -5.49 -17.94 -3.23
C GLU A 311 -5.97 -18.04 -4.68
N GLU A 312 -6.86 -17.13 -5.08
CA GLU A 312 -7.38 -17.03 -6.45
C GLU A 312 -6.23 -16.88 -7.46
N ASP A 313 -5.27 -15.98 -7.26
CA ASP A 313 -4.15 -15.76 -8.18
C ASP A 313 -3.21 -16.96 -8.29
N ALA A 314 -2.92 -17.60 -7.15
CA ALA A 314 -2.07 -18.78 -7.10
C ALA A 314 -2.71 -19.98 -7.83
N GLU A 315 -4.04 -20.11 -7.75
CA GLU A 315 -4.83 -21.06 -8.53
C GLU A 315 -4.89 -20.66 -10.01
N GLU A 316 -5.02 -19.36 -10.32
CA GLU A 316 -5.09 -18.84 -11.69
C GLU A 316 -3.83 -19.17 -12.50
N LEU A 317 -2.64 -18.98 -11.91
CA LEU A 317 -1.36 -19.29 -12.55
C LEU A 317 -1.12 -20.80 -12.75
N LYS A 318 -1.73 -21.66 -11.90
CA LYS A 318 -1.66 -23.12 -12.04
C LYS A 318 -2.79 -23.69 -12.92
N GLY A 319 -3.87 -22.94 -13.09
CA GLY A 319 -5.07 -23.34 -13.82
C GLY A 319 -5.22 -22.56 -15.13
N PRO A 320 -6.15 -21.60 -15.22
CA PRO A 320 -6.57 -20.96 -16.47
C PRO A 320 -5.48 -20.18 -17.21
N LEU A 321 -4.46 -19.66 -16.52
CA LEU A 321 -3.36 -18.90 -17.12
C LEU A 321 -2.11 -19.73 -17.41
N ASN A 322 -2.12 -21.02 -17.03
CA ASN A 322 -0.98 -21.90 -17.20
C ASN A 322 -0.64 -22.10 -18.68
N GLY A 323 0.62 -21.93 -19.05
CA GLY A 323 1.11 -22.07 -20.43
C GLY A 323 0.72 -20.93 -21.37
N MET A 324 -0.02 -19.91 -20.91
CA MET A 324 -0.44 -18.78 -21.75
C MET A 324 0.70 -17.79 -22.03
N PHE A 325 1.67 -17.65 -21.12
CA PHE A 325 2.68 -16.60 -21.20
C PHE A 325 4.05 -17.15 -21.59
N GLU A 326 4.80 -16.42 -22.42
CA GLU A 326 6.18 -16.77 -22.74
C GLU A 326 7.14 -16.47 -21.60
N ARG A 327 6.91 -15.36 -20.87
CA ARG A 327 7.74 -14.89 -19.76
C ARG A 327 6.90 -14.26 -18.65
N MET A 328 7.48 -14.17 -17.45
CA MET A 328 6.85 -13.56 -16.28
C MET A 328 7.79 -12.60 -15.54
N ILE A 329 7.26 -11.49 -15.03
CA ILE A 329 7.95 -10.58 -14.11
C ILE A 329 7.09 -10.38 -12.88
N PHE A 330 7.66 -10.57 -11.70
CA PHE A 330 6.97 -10.34 -10.44
C PHE A 330 7.53 -9.11 -9.75
N LEU A 331 6.66 -8.21 -9.29
CA LEU A 331 7.04 -7.01 -8.55
C LEU A 331 6.74 -7.21 -7.07
N THR A 332 7.69 -6.86 -6.22
CA THR A 332 7.49 -6.84 -4.76
C THR A 332 8.41 -5.79 -4.13
N ALA A 333 8.07 -5.29 -2.95
CA ALA A 333 8.96 -4.41 -2.18
C ALA A 333 9.70 -5.14 -1.06
N THR A 334 9.25 -6.34 -0.71
CA THR A 334 9.67 -7.08 0.48
C THR A 334 9.91 -8.55 0.15
N PRO A 335 10.76 -8.87 -0.83
CA PRO A 335 11.03 -10.26 -1.23
C PRO A 335 11.60 -11.13 -0.09
N PHE A 336 12.14 -10.50 0.96
CA PHE A 336 12.76 -11.16 2.12
C PHE A 336 11.90 -11.14 3.38
N GLN A 337 10.67 -10.57 3.33
CA GLN A 337 9.61 -10.98 4.26
C GLN A 337 9.24 -12.44 4.06
N LEU A 338 9.52 -12.95 2.86
CA LEU A 338 9.31 -14.32 2.52
C LEU A 338 10.46 -15.16 3.07
N GLY A 339 10.13 -16.28 3.71
CA GLY A 339 11.13 -17.30 4.01
C GLY A 339 11.81 -17.77 2.72
N HIS A 340 13.04 -18.28 2.80
CA HIS A 340 13.75 -18.79 1.61
C HIS A 340 12.95 -19.88 0.86
N TYR A 341 12.16 -20.69 1.57
CA TYR A 341 11.21 -21.63 0.95
C TYR A 341 10.07 -20.93 0.20
N GLU A 342 9.55 -19.83 0.73
CA GLU A 342 8.49 -19.05 0.10
C GLU A 342 9.02 -18.33 -1.15
N LEU A 343 10.23 -17.75 -1.08
CA LEU A 343 10.91 -17.19 -2.24
C LEU A 343 11.10 -18.24 -3.35
N CYS A 344 11.57 -19.44 -3.00
CA CYS A 344 11.67 -20.55 -3.95
C CYS A 344 10.29 -20.92 -4.52
N SER A 345 9.25 -20.96 -3.69
CA SER A 345 7.89 -21.29 -4.14
C SER A 345 7.30 -20.23 -5.10
N ILE A 346 7.65 -18.95 -4.91
CA ILE A 346 7.30 -17.91 -5.88
C ILE A 346 8.05 -18.14 -7.20
N LEU A 347 9.35 -18.45 -7.16
CA LEU A 347 10.12 -18.78 -8.36
C LEU A 347 9.57 -20.03 -9.07
N GLU A 348 9.09 -21.04 -8.34
CA GLU A 348 8.42 -22.22 -8.91
C GLU A 348 7.18 -21.84 -9.76
N ARG A 349 6.56 -20.68 -9.54
CA ARG A 349 5.42 -20.23 -10.37
C ARG A 349 5.83 -19.94 -11.82
N PHE A 350 7.10 -19.66 -12.08
CA PHE A 350 7.62 -19.53 -13.44
C PHE A 350 7.58 -20.83 -14.24
N GLN A 351 7.27 -21.98 -13.61
CA GLN A 351 6.92 -23.21 -14.35
C GLN A 351 5.66 -23.03 -15.19
N GLY A 352 4.79 -22.08 -14.86
CA GLY A 352 3.54 -21.83 -15.59
C GLY A 352 3.71 -21.11 -16.93
N ILE A 353 4.95 -20.86 -17.40
CA ILE A 353 5.16 -20.33 -18.75
C ILE A 353 4.92 -21.40 -19.83
N SER A 354 4.88 -20.97 -21.08
CA SER A 354 4.81 -21.86 -22.24
C SER A 354 6.18 -22.50 -22.54
N TRP A 355 6.32 -23.79 -22.25
CA TRP A 355 7.57 -24.55 -22.48
C TRP A 355 7.65 -25.26 -23.84
N GLU A 356 6.52 -25.39 -24.53
CA GLU A 356 6.44 -26.17 -25.79
C GLU A 356 6.87 -25.37 -27.02
N ASN A 357 7.14 -24.08 -26.85
CA ASN A 357 7.42 -23.15 -27.94
C ASN A 357 8.92 -22.95 -28.22
N SER A 358 9.23 -22.53 -29.44
CA SER A 358 10.59 -22.11 -29.84
C SER A 358 11.15 -20.90 -29.07
N THR A 359 10.30 -20.19 -28.32
CA THR A 359 10.65 -19.07 -27.44
C THR A 359 10.95 -19.49 -26.00
N ALA A 360 10.80 -20.78 -25.66
CA ALA A 360 11.11 -21.28 -24.33
C ALA A 360 12.60 -21.09 -23.96
N PRO A 361 12.93 -20.88 -22.68
CA PRO A 361 14.32 -20.77 -22.24
C PRO A 361 15.18 -21.98 -22.63
N ALA A 362 16.44 -21.73 -22.98
CA ALA A 362 17.39 -22.76 -23.40
C ALA A 362 17.61 -23.82 -22.29
N GLY A 363 17.33 -25.09 -22.60
CA GLY A 363 17.43 -26.21 -21.64
C GLY A 363 16.09 -26.64 -21.03
N GLY A 364 14.99 -25.93 -21.32
CA GLY A 364 13.64 -26.33 -20.96
C GLY A 364 13.34 -26.43 -19.46
N LEU A 365 12.19 -27.02 -19.13
CA LEU A 365 11.68 -27.10 -17.76
C LEU A 365 12.64 -27.87 -16.83
N ALA A 366 13.30 -28.92 -17.32
CA ALA A 366 14.21 -29.74 -16.53
C ALA A 366 15.44 -28.96 -16.04
N ARG A 367 16.03 -28.12 -16.89
CA ARG A 367 17.14 -27.25 -16.49
C ARG A 367 16.69 -26.23 -15.45
N PHE A 368 15.53 -25.61 -15.65
CA PHE A 368 14.97 -24.65 -14.70
C PHE A 368 14.77 -25.28 -13.31
N GLN A 369 14.18 -26.47 -13.25
CA GLN A 369 14.00 -27.21 -11.99
C GLN A 369 15.34 -27.56 -11.32
N ALA A 370 16.37 -27.90 -12.09
CA ALA A 370 17.70 -28.16 -11.56
C ALA A 370 18.38 -26.90 -11.00
N GLU A 371 18.32 -25.77 -11.71
CA GLU A 371 18.88 -24.48 -11.23
C GLU A 371 18.15 -24.00 -9.97
N LEU A 372 16.83 -24.21 -9.88
CA LEU A 372 16.04 -23.87 -8.70
C LEU A 372 16.36 -24.78 -7.50
N ALA A 373 16.59 -26.08 -7.73
CA ALA A 373 17.00 -27.02 -6.68
C ALA A 373 18.40 -26.68 -6.11
N ASP A 374 19.33 -26.27 -6.97
CA ASP A 374 20.66 -25.80 -6.55
C ASP A 374 20.56 -24.50 -5.74
N LEU A 375 19.77 -23.53 -6.22
CA LEU A 375 19.47 -22.30 -5.48
C LEU A 375 18.88 -22.60 -4.10
N LYS A 376 17.87 -23.47 -4.03
CA LYS A 376 17.23 -23.88 -2.77
C LYS A 376 18.24 -24.47 -1.80
N THR A 377 19.13 -25.34 -2.27
CA THR A 377 20.16 -25.97 -1.44
C THR A 377 21.14 -24.93 -0.86
N ASN A 378 21.55 -23.94 -1.66
CA ASN A 378 22.45 -22.87 -1.19
C ASN A 378 21.75 -21.88 -0.25
N LEU A 379 20.47 -21.55 -0.49
CA LEU A 379 19.68 -20.74 0.43
C LEU A 379 19.45 -21.46 1.78
N ASP A 380 19.19 -22.78 1.77
CA ASP A 380 19.09 -23.58 2.99
C ASP A 380 20.41 -23.55 3.79
N GLN A 381 21.56 -23.62 3.12
CA GLN A 381 22.87 -23.52 3.77
C GLN A 381 23.13 -22.12 4.35
N ALA A 382 22.81 -21.07 3.60
CA ALA A 382 22.91 -19.69 4.06
C ALA A 382 22.00 -19.44 5.27
N GLN A 383 20.74 -19.91 5.22
CA GLN A 383 19.80 -19.80 6.33
C GLN A 383 20.32 -20.53 7.57
N ARG A 384 20.80 -21.78 7.44
CA ARG A 384 21.34 -22.54 8.58
C ARG A 384 22.54 -21.84 9.21
N ALA A 385 23.42 -21.24 8.41
CA ALA A 385 24.55 -20.47 8.91
C ALA A 385 24.08 -19.21 9.66
N ALA A 386 23.12 -18.48 9.08
CA ALA A 386 22.55 -17.26 9.67
C ALA A 386 21.80 -17.53 10.99
N VAL A 387 20.95 -18.56 11.05
CA VAL A 387 20.24 -18.96 12.28
C VAL A 387 21.22 -19.44 13.35
N ARG A 388 22.28 -20.15 12.95
CA ARG A 388 23.34 -20.53 13.89
C ARG A 388 24.05 -19.30 14.46
N LEU A 389 24.37 -18.33 13.60
CA LEU A 389 24.96 -17.07 14.03
C LEU A 389 24.03 -16.31 14.98
N ASP A 390 22.72 -16.25 14.71
CA ASP A 390 21.73 -15.63 15.61
C ASP A 390 21.69 -16.32 16.98
N HIS A 391 21.71 -17.64 17.00
CA HIS A 391 21.75 -18.42 18.24
C HIS A 391 23.04 -18.19 19.06
N ASP A 392 24.20 -18.22 18.41
CA ASP A 392 25.48 -17.97 19.07
C ASP A 392 25.59 -16.50 19.52
N TRP A 393 24.97 -15.57 18.79
CA TRP A 393 24.86 -14.16 19.17
C TRP A 393 23.97 -13.95 20.40
N GLU A 394 22.86 -14.69 20.51
CA GLU A 394 21.95 -14.67 21.66
C GLU A 394 22.67 -15.07 22.96
N CYS A 395 23.75 -15.86 22.87
CA CYS A 395 24.51 -16.31 24.02
C CYS A 395 25.49 -15.27 24.57
N LEU A 396 25.75 -14.17 23.84
CA LEU A 396 26.61 -13.08 24.30
C LEU A 396 25.96 -12.32 25.45
N ASN A 397 26.76 -12.02 26.47
CA ASN A 397 26.36 -11.14 27.59
C ASN A 397 27.29 -9.92 27.67
N GLU A 398 26.95 -8.94 28.50
CA GLU A 398 27.75 -7.72 28.66
C GLU A 398 29.20 -8.01 29.10
N ASP A 399 29.44 -9.14 29.75
CA ASP A 399 30.78 -9.56 30.19
C ASP A 399 31.62 -10.16 29.04
N ASP A 400 31.01 -10.48 27.89
CA ASP A 400 31.73 -10.86 26.67
C ASP A 400 32.22 -9.66 25.86
N LEU A 401 31.72 -8.45 26.13
CA LEU A 401 32.15 -7.21 25.50
C LEU A 401 33.50 -6.73 26.07
N VAL A 402 34.50 -7.61 26.12
CA VAL A 402 35.81 -7.37 26.71
C VAL A 402 36.91 -7.58 25.66
N MET A 403 37.87 -6.65 25.63
CA MET A 403 39.10 -6.77 24.83
C MET A 403 40.31 -6.56 25.73
N ASN A 404 41.22 -7.55 25.79
CA ASN A 404 42.44 -7.51 26.62
C ASN A 404 42.17 -7.16 28.11
N GLY A 405 41.03 -7.59 28.65
CA GLY A 405 40.63 -7.31 30.04
C GLY A 405 39.96 -5.94 30.27
N GLN A 406 39.78 -5.11 29.24
CA GLN A 406 39.00 -3.88 29.32
C GLN A 406 37.56 -4.11 28.82
N LYS A 407 36.57 -3.80 29.66
CA LYS A 407 35.13 -3.87 29.32
C LYS A 407 34.74 -2.66 28.49
N LEU A 408 34.17 -2.90 27.32
CA LEU A 408 33.61 -1.88 26.44
C LEU A 408 32.15 -1.65 26.80
N THR A 409 31.69 -0.41 26.65
CA THR A 409 30.33 0.02 27.03
C THR A 409 29.30 -0.21 25.94
N SER A 410 29.72 -0.42 24.69
CA SER A 410 28.83 -0.55 23.53
C SER A 410 29.33 -1.56 22.50
N VAL A 411 28.38 -2.28 21.90
CA VAL A 411 28.62 -3.19 20.76
C VAL A 411 29.23 -2.46 19.56
N HIS A 412 28.84 -1.20 19.36
CA HIS A 412 29.33 -0.37 18.26
C HIS A 412 30.83 -0.07 18.38
N GLU A 413 31.36 -0.02 19.60
CA GLU A 413 32.80 0.12 19.84
C GLU A 413 33.50 -1.24 19.77
N TRP A 414 32.86 -2.29 20.28
CA TRP A 414 33.39 -3.65 20.35
C TRP A 414 33.54 -4.30 18.96
N TRP A 415 32.52 -4.23 18.11
CA TRP A 415 32.47 -4.96 16.84
C TRP A 415 33.62 -4.61 15.87
N PRO A 416 33.93 -3.33 15.59
CA PRO A 416 35.05 -2.97 14.70
C PRO A 416 36.41 -3.44 15.21
N ILE A 417 36.60 -3.44 16.53
CA ILE A 417 37.87 -3.84 17.18
C ILE A 417 38.05 -5.35 17.06
N VAL A 418 37.01 -6.11 17.38
CA VAL A 418 37.02 -7.58 17.39
C VAL A 418 37.25 -8.16 16.00
N ARG A 419 36.74 -7.49 14.96
CA ARG A 419 36.98 -7.86 13.56
C ARG A 419 38.43 -7.70 13.12
N THR A 420 39.14 -6.71 13.66
CA THR A 420 40.51 -6.37 13.25
C THR A 420 41.58 -6.99 14.14
N LYS A 421 41.28 -7.20 15.43
CA LYS A 421 42.21 -7.73 16.44
C LYS A 421 41.57 -8.92 17.16
N GLN A 422 41.95 -10.14 16.78
CA GLN A 422 41.44 -11.40 17.35
C GLN A 422 42.21 -11.91 18.58
N VAL A 423 42.93 -11.03 19.29
CA VAL A 423 43.75 -11.40 20.46
C VAL A 423 43.02 -10.98 21.74
N GLY A 424 42.88 -11.91 22.70
CA GLY A 424 42.28 -11.64 24.01
C GLY A 424 40.74 -11.70 24.05
N LEU A 425 40.13 -12.42 23.11
CA LEU A 425 38.68 -12.63 23.02
C LEU A 425 38.17 -13.68 24.01
N THR A 426 36.93 -13.54 24.47
CA THR A 426 36.24 -14.61 25.20
C THR A 426 35.94 -15.80 24.26
N PRO A 427 35.73 -17.01 24.80
CA PRO A 427 35.33 -18.16 23.98
C PRO A 427 34.04 -17.90 23.18
N ALA A 428 33.07 -17.22 23.79
CA ALA A 428 31.81 -16.85 23.12
C ALA A 428 32.06 -15.87 21.97
N SER A 429 32.82 -14.79 22.21
CA SER A 429 33.22 -13.83 21.18
C SER A 429 33.95 -14.49 20.01
N SER A 430 34.84 -15.44 20.30
CA SER A 430 35.60 -16.18 19.28
C SER A 430 34.70 -17.06 18.39
N LEU A 431 33.67 -17.70 18.99
CA LEU A 431 32.68 -18.48 18.23
C LEU A 431 31.83 -17.60 17.32
N VAL A 432 31.37 -16.45 17.82
CA VAL A 432 30.57 -15.50 17.04
C VAL A 432 31.31 -15.01 15.80
N ILE A 433 32.59 -14.64 15.91
CA ILE A 433 33.40 -14.24 14.74
C ILE A 433 33.54 -15.38 13.73
N LYS A 434 33.81 -16.59 14.21
CA LYS A 434 33.94 -17.77 13.35
C LYS A 434 32.67 -18.03 12.55
N PHE A 435 31.51 -17.99 13.20
CA PHE A 435 30.23 -18.21 12.52
C PHE A 435 29.80 -17.02 11.68
N TYR A 436 30.22 -15.80 12.02
CA TYR A 436 30.04 -14.62 11.18
C TYR A 436 30.74 -14.79 9.83
N GLU A 437 32.03 -15.16 9.83
CA GLU A 437 32.79 -15.39 8.58
C GLU A 437 32.23 -16.57 7.78
N GLN A 438 31.81 -17.65 8.46
CA GLN A 438 31.14 -18.76 7.79
C GLN A 438 29.82 -18.32 7.13
N THR A 439 29.00 -17.53 7.84
CA THR A 439 27.72 -17.01 7.33
C THR A 439 27.96 -16.11 6.12
N LYS A 440 28.93 -15.19 6.21
CA LYS A 440 29.32 -14.31 5.11
C LYS A 440 29.68 -15.07 3.84
N GLN A 441 30.44 -16.15 3.95
CA GLN A 441 30.78 -16.99 2.80
C GLN A 441 29.56 -17.69 2.20
N GLN A 442 28.69 -18.27 3.03
CA GLN A 442 27.47 -18.95 2.56
C GLN A 442 26.48 -17.98 1.90
N MET A 443 26.32 -16.79 2.47
CA MET A 443 25.48 -15.75 1.88
C MET A 443 26.01 -15.29 0.52
N LYS A 444 27.33 -15.15 0.35
CA LYS A 444 27.93 -14.79 -0.95
C LYS A 444 27.71 -15.86 -2.03
N ASN A 445 27.76 -17.14 -1.66
CA ASN A 445 27.47 -18.26 -2.56
C ASN A 445 26.00 -18.20 -3.03
N ALA A 446 25.07 -18.04 -2.09
CA ALA A 446 23.64 -17.88 -2.36
C ALA A 446 23.35 -16.62 -3.20
N GLU A 447 24.00 -15.49 -2.91
CA GLU A 447 23.85 -14.23 -3.66
C GLU A 447 24.13 -14.42 -5.15
N THR A 448 25.20 -15.15 -5.48
CA THR A 448 25.64 -15.35 -6.86
C THR A 448 24.60 -16.10 -7.69
N LEU A 449 23.94 -17.10 -7.10
CA LEU A 449 22.85 -17.83 -7.73
C LEU A 449 21.58 -16.98 -7.79
N LEU A 450 21.29 -16.22 -6.73
CA LEU A 450 20.07 -15.43 -6.60
C LEU A 450 20.02 -14.23 -7.58
N LYS A 451 21.17 -13.64 -7.93
CA LYS A 451 21.29 -12.54 -8.92
C LYS A 451 20.71 -12.86 -10.30
N LYS A 452 20.55 -14.14 -10.64
CA LYS A 452 19.91 -14.57 -11.91
C LYS A 452 18.39 -14.38 -11.89
N TRP A 453 17.79 -14.35 -10.71
CA TRP A 453 16.35 -14.45 -10.49
C TRP A 453 15.74 -13.19 -9.87
N VAL A 454 16.53 -12.44 -9.11
CA VAL A 454 16.04 -11.31 -8.32
C VAL A 454 16.94 -10.09 -8.55
N ILE A 455 16.32 -8.96 -8.88
CA ILE A 455 16.96 -7.65 -8.87
C ILE A 455 16.41 -6.84 -7.70
N ARG A 456 17.29 -6.28 -6.88
CA ARG A 456 16.89 -5.39 -5.78
C ARG A 456 17.87 -4.23 -5.60
N HIS A 457 17.36 -3.03 -5.74
CA HIS A 457 18.02 -1.80 -5.34
C HIS A 457 17.53 -1.35 -3.97
N ILE A 458 18.46 -0.85 -3.16
CA ILE A 458 18.22 -0.27 -1.84
C ILE A 458 18.44 1.24 -1.97
N ARG A 459 17.67 2.03 -1.23
CA ARG A 459 17.85 3.48 -1.24
C ARG A 459 19.19 3.89 -0.64
N PRO A 460 19.86 4.90 -1.20
CA PRO A 460 20.97 5.54 -0.55
C PRO A 460 20.56 6.13 0.80
N LYS A 461 21.42 5.95 1.82
CA LYS A 461 21.25 6.58 3.14
C LYS A 461 21.41 8.10 3.12
N SER A 462 22.04 8.63 2.06
CA SER A 462 22.26 10.06 1.86
C SER A 462 21.70 10.56 0.52
N VAL A 463 21.34 11.84 0.48
CA VAL A 463 20.82 12.54 -0.69
C VAL A 463 21.80 13.66 -1.06
N PRO A 464 22.27 13.71 -2.32
CA PRO A 464 23.09 14.82 -2.78
C PRO A 464 22.21 16.07 -2.92
N PHE A 465 22.62 17.17 -2.29
CA PHE A 465 21.92 18.45 -2.35
C PHE A 465 22.92 19.61 -2.35
N ASN A 466 22.90 20.44 -3.40
CA ASN A 466 23.80 21.59 -3.58
C ASN A 466 25.31 21.28 -3.43
N GLY A 467 25.74 20.03 -3.70
CA GLY A 467 27.13 19.59 -3.59
C GLY A 467 27.47 18.83 -2.31
N ASP A 468 26.60 18.90 -1.30
CA ASP A 468 26.75 18.19 -0.02
C ASP A 468 25.94 16.89 0.00
N LEU A 469 26.36 15.93 0.86
CA LEU A 469 25.61 14.72 1.15
C LEU A 469 24.84 14.88 2.46
N ILE A 470 23.52 14.91 2.36
CA ILE A 470 22.62 15.08 3.51
C ILE A 470 22.03 13.74 3.86
N GLU A 471 21.88 13.44 5.15
CA GLU A 471 21.21 12.23 5.58
C GLU A 471 19.74 12.19 5.08
N ARG A 472 19.31 11.04 4.58
CA ARG A 472 17.97 10.88 4.01
C ARG A 472 16.89 10.76 5.09
N ARG A 473 17.17 10.02 6.17
CA ARG A 473 16.23 9.75 7.27
C ARG A 473 16.92 9.97 8.62
N LYS A 474 16.23 10.61 9.55
CA LYS A 474 16.61 10.69 10.97
C LYS A 474 15.55 10.01 11.83
N CYS A 475 15.96 9.07 12.66
CA CYS A 475 15.05 8.33 13.54
C CYS A 475 15.18 8.82 14.97
N PHE A 476 14.04 9.17 15.59
CA PHE A 476 13.96 9.67 16.96
C PHE A 476 13.04 8.74 17.76
N ALA A 477 13.61 7.97 18.68
CA ALA A 477 12.89 7.00 19.49
C ALA A 477 12.69 7.48 20.94
N GLY A 478 11.55 7.16 21.53
CA GLY A 478 11.26 7.44 22.93
C GLY A 478 11.36 8.92 23.27
N LYS A 479 12.24 9.27 24.22
CA LYS A 479 12.44 10.63 24.73
C LYS A 479 13.14 11.57 23.74
N SER A 480 13.94 11.04 22.81
CA SER A 480 14.61 11.86 21.77
C SER A 480 13.60 12.57 20.84
N MET A 481 12.35 12.10 20.78
CA MET A 481 11.26 12.78 20.07
C MET A 481 10.98 14.19 20.65
N ILE A 482 11.17 14.37 21.96
CA ILE A 482 10.92 15.63 22.66
C ILE A 482 12.15 16.55 22.58
N SER A 483 13.35 15.98 22.71
CA SER A 483 14.62 16.72 22.66
C SER A 483 15.50 16.16 21.55
N GLU A 484 15.43 16.78 20.36
CA GLU A 484 16.16 16.34 19.15
C GLU A 484 17.69 16.54 19.23
N ASN A 485 18.21 17.09 20.33
CA ASN A 485 19.63 17.43 20.50
C ASN A 485 20.52 16.26 20.93
N ASP A 486 19.96 15.09 21.24
CA ASP A 486 20.71 13.98 21.84
C ASP A 486 20.31 12.66 21.16
N GLU A 487 20.87 12.41 19.97
CA GLU A 487 20.62 11.21 19.15
C GLU A 487 20.98 9.89 19.89
N CYS A 488 21.75 9.98 20.98
CA CYS A 488 22.13 8.84 21.82
C CYS A 488 21.11 8.48 22.93
N LEU A 489 20.08 9.31 23.17
CA LEU A 489 19.04 9.03 24.17
C LEU A 489 18.01 8.02 23.65
N THR A 490 18.25 6.74 23.93
CA THR A 490 17.28 5.64 23.69
C THR A 490 16.36 5.38 24.88
N GLU A 491 16.23 6.32 25.82
CA GLU A 491 15.30 6.20 26.95
C GLU A 491 13.84 6.34 26.47
N GLY A 492 12.94 5.53 27.03
CA GLY A 492 11.51 5.67 26.77
C GLY A 492 10.88 6.90 27.44
N LEU A 493 9.62 7.16 27.08
CA LEU A 493 8.80 8.21 27.69
C LEU A 493 8.44 7.81 29.13
N LYS A 494 8.79 8.67 30.09
CA LYS A 494 8.55 8.41 31.52
C LYS A 494 7.06 8.47 31.86
N ILE A 495 6.62 7.53 32.69
CA ILE A 495 5.27 7.53 33.27
C ILE A 495 5.30 8.37 34.56
N THR A 496 4.40 9.34 34.68
CA THR A 496 4.33 10.21 35.86
C THR A 496 2.88 10.42 36.33
N GLY A 497 2.72 10.83 37.60
CA GLY A 497 1.43 11.22 38.16
C GLY A 497 0.40 10.09 38.18
N THR A 498 -0.84 10.44 37.86
CA THR A 498 -2.02 9.55 37.86
C THR A 498 -1.92 8.40 36.85
N SER A 499 -1.07 8.51 35.83
CA SER A 499 -0.86 7.45 34.84
C SER A 499 -0.07 6.26 35.39
N LEU A 500 0.66 6.40 36.51
CA LEU A 500 1.54 5.35 37.03
C LEU A 500 0.79 4.07 37.46
N LEU A 501 -0.30 4.22 38.20
CA LEU A 501 -1.04 3.08 38.75
C LEU A 501 -1.57 2.14 37.66
N PRO A 502 -2.21 2.60 36.57
CA PRO A 502 -2.60 1.75 35.45
C PRO A 502 -1.44 0.91 34.88
N PHE A 503 -0.28 1.52 34.64
CA PHE A 503 0.86 0.79 34.09
C PHE A 503 1.46 -0.23 35.07
N LEU A 504 1.50 0.07 36.37
CA LEU A 504 1.94 -0.88 37.40
C LEU A 504 1.00 -2.09 37.53
N LEU A 505 -0.32 -1.84 37.50
CA LEU A 505 -1.32 -2.92 37.52
C LEU A 505 -1.19 -3.79 36.26
N SER A 506 -0.95 -3.19 35.09
CA SER A 506 -0.72 -3.90 33.84
C SER A 506 0.56 -4.75 33.91
N ALA A 507 1.67 -4.17 34.37
CA ALA A 507 2.94 -4.89 34.52
C ALA A 507 2.82 -6.10 35.44
N ARG A 508 2.12 -5.95 36.58
CA ARG A 508 1.86 -7.05 37.51
C ARG A 508 1.00 -8.15 36.89
N LEU A 509 -0.02 -7.77 36.13
CA LEU A 509 -0.86 -8.73 35.42
C LEU A 509 -0.09 -9.53 34.37
N VAL A 510 0.82 -8.88 33.63
CA VAL A 510 1.70 -9.57 32.67
C VAL A 510 2.65 -10.52 33.38
N ALA A 511 3.22 -10.12 34.52
CA ALA A 511 4.12 -10.98 35.30
C ALA A 511 3.42 -12.23 35.86
N LEU A 512 2.11 -12.17 36.12
CA LEU A 512 1.31 -13.33 36.52
C LEU A 512 1.00 -14.28 35.35
N ASN A 513 1.09 -13.82 34.10
CA ASN A 513 0.73 -14.57 32.90
C ASN A 513 1.81 -14.49 31.79
N PRO A 514 3.07 -14.88 32.08
CA PRO A 514 4.21 -14.63 31.19
C PRO A 514 4.18 -15.43 29.88
N GLU A 515 3.41 -16.53 29.83
CA GLU A 515 3.31 -17.42 28.66
C GLU A 515 2.24 -16.94 27.64
N THR A 516 1.66 -15.75 27.82
CA THR A 516 0.64 -15.19 26.93
C THR A 516 1.03 -13.83 26.34
N ARG A 517 0.44 -13.47 25.20
CA ARG A 517 0.65 -12.16 24.58
C ARG A 517 -0.13 -11.08 25.34
N PRO A 518 0.52 -9.98 25.79
CA PRO A 518 -0.12 -8.99 26.65
C PRO A 518 -0.90 -7.92 25.86
N PHE A 519 -1.90 -8.33 25.05
CA PHE A 519 -2.70 -7.42 24.20
C PHE A 519 -3.32 -6.23 24.96
N PHE A 520 -3.73 -6.43 26.21
CA PHE A 520 -4.25 -5.35 27.04
C PHE A 520 -3.15 -4.33 27.40
N SER A 521 -1.91 -4.78 27.61
CA SER A 521 -0.77 -3.90 27.92
C SER A 521 -0.32 -3.15 26.68
N GLU A 522 -0.35 -3.78 25.50
CA GLU A 522 -0.10 -3.13 24.22
C GLU A 522 -1.17 -2.06 23.94
N GLY A 523 -2.45 -2.41 24.12
CA GLY A 523 -3.56 -1.47 24.01
C GLY A 523 -3.43 -0.31 24.99
N LEU A 524 -3.08 -0.58 26.25
CA LEU A 524 -2.86 0.44 27.28
C LEU A 524 -1.68 1.36 26.94
N ALA A 525 -0.60 0.83 26.37
CA ALA A 525 0.54 1.63 25.95
C ALA A 525 0.23 2.53 24.73
N SER A 526 -0.68 2.09 23.86
CA SER A 526 -1.20 2.90 22.74
C SER A 526 -2.10 4.03 23.25
N SER A 527 -3.24 3.70 23.87
CA SER A 527 -4.15 4.68 24.47
C SER A 527 -5.10 4.03 25.48
N TYR A 528 -5.66 4.83 26.39
CA TYR A 528 -6.67 4.35 27.34
C TYR A 528 -7.93 3.82 26.64
N GLU A 529 -8.31 4.41 25.51
CA GLU A 529 -9.45 4.02 24.70
C GLU A 529 -9.18 2.75 23.90
N ALA A 530 -7.96 2.53 23.42
CA ALA A 530 -7.56 1.26 22.84
C ALA A 530 -7.70 0.12 23.85
N PHE A 531 -7.21 0.29 25.09
CA PHE A 531 -7.44 -0.67 26.17
C PHE A 531 -8.93 -0.95 26.43
N ARG A 532 -9.76 0.10 26.48
CA ARG A 532 -11.22 -0.09 26.66
C ARG A 532 -11.87 -0.81 25.48
N ASN A 533 -11.40 -0.57 24.27
CA ASN A 533 -11.93 -1.19 23.06
C ASN A 533 -11.53 -2.68 22.95
N THR A 534 -10.26 -3.02 23.21
CA THR A 534 -9.80 -4.42 23.27
C THR A 534 -10.58 -5.22 24.31
N ARG A 535 -11.06 -4.58 25.39
CA ARG A 535 -11.97 -5.19 26.37
C ARG A 535 -13.43 -5.33 25.89
N LYS A 536 -13.97 -4.41 25.10
CA LYS A 536 -15.38 -4.44 24.66
C LYS A 536 -15.62 -5.38 23.49
N HIS A 537 -14.67 -5.53 22.58
CA HIS A 537 -14.83 -6.28 21.32
C HIS A 537 -14.28 -7.72 21.39
N ARG A 538 -14.31 -8.34 22.59
CA ARG A 538 -13.80 -9.68 22.95
C ARG A 538 -14.19 -10.84 22.02
N GLN A 539 -15.22 -10.71 21.16
CA GLN A 539 -15.64 -11.75 20.21
C GLN A 539 -15.29 -11.44 18.73
N ASN A 540 -14.86 -10.22 18.42
CA ASN A 540 -14.65 -9.74 17.05
C ASN A 540 -13.31 -9.02 16.86
N ILE A 541 -12.33 -9.21 17.75
CA ILE A 541 -10.92 -9.01 17.38
C ILE A 541 -10.60 -10.11 16.39
N ARG A 542 -11.07 -9.96 15.15
CA ARG A 542 -10.34 -10.51 14.03
C ARG A 542 -8.98 -9.82 14.15
N PRO A 543 -7.87 -10.58 14.23
CA PRO A 543 -6.62 -9.98 13.84
C PRO A 543 -6.93 -9.44 12.44
N THR A 544 -6.74 -8.16 12.22
CA THR A 544 -6.75 -7.62 10.87
C THR A 544 -5.54 -6.73 10.88
N ASP A 545 -4.54 -7.18 10.12
CA ASP A 545 -3.40 -6.40 9.64
C ASP A 545 -2.06 -6.58 10.38
N SER A 546 -1.81 -7.72 11.04
CA SER A 546 -0.42 -8.16 11.29
C SER A 546 -0.29 -9.67 11.10
N ASP A 547 0.27 -10.05 9.95
CA ASP A 547 0.39 -11.43 9.41
C ASP A 547 1.22 -12.43 10.25
N ASP A 548 1.65 -12.07 11.46
CA ASP A 548 2.65 -12.83 12.25
C ASP A 548 2.13 -13.28 13.63
N ASP A 549 0.81 -13.31 13.84
CA ASP A 549 0.22 -13.37 15.19
C ASP A 549 -0.15 -14.78 15.68
N ASP A 550 0.87 -15.59 16.02
CA ASP A 550 0.72 -16.95 16.59
C ASP A 550 0.50 -16.96 18.13
N GLY A 551 0.10 -15.83 18.73
CA GLY A 551 -0.12 -15.71 20.18
C GLY A 551 -1.43 -16.38 20.64
N ALA A 552 -1.36 -17.31 21.59
CA ALA A 552 -2.55 -17.84 22.26
C ALA A 552 -3.31 -16.70 22.96
N PHE A 553 -4.59 -16.54 22.65
CA PHE A 553 -5.46 -15.55 23.28
C PHE A 553 -5.71 -15.94 24.74
N PHE A 554 -5.44 -15.01 25.65
CA PHE A 554 -5.86 -15.15 27.05
C PHE A 554 -7.37 -14.89 27.13
N ASN A 555 -8.16 -15.88 27.54
CA ASN A 555 -9.58 -15.70 27.80
C ASN A 555 -9.80 -15.32 29.28
N PRO A 556 -10.18 -14.06 29.59
CA PRO A 556 -10.25 -13.58 30.97
C PRO A 556 -11.33 -14.23 31.82
N GLU A 557 -12.27 -14.94 31.21
CA GLU A 557 -13.35 -15.66 31.90
C GLU A 557 -12.86 -16.92 32.62
N ASP A 558 -11.63 -17.38 32.32
CA ASP A 558 -11.05 -18.59 32.89
C ASP A 558 -10.17 -18.33 34.14
N ASP A 559 -9.88 -17.05 34.49
CA ASP A 559 -9.08 -16.69 35.68
C ASP A 559 -9.66 -15.46 36.44
N PRO A 560 -10.27 -15.68 37.62
CA PRO A 560 -10.81 -14.62 38.47
C PRO A 560 -9.78 -13.54 38.87
N THR A 561 -8.50 -13.91 38.92
CA THR A 561 -7.40 -12.99 39.24
C THR A 561 -7.22 -11.97 38.12
N VAL A 562 -7.22 -12.43 36.87
CA VAL A 562 -7.07 -11.56 35.71
C VAL A 562 -8.28 -10.66 35.54
N GLU A 563 -9.49 -11.19 35.72
CA GLU A 563 -10.70 -10.38 35.70
C GLU A 563 -10.65 -9.26 36.74
N TRP A 564 -10.18 -9.56 37.97
CA TRP A 564 -9.99 -8.56 39.01
C TRP A 564 -9.03 -7.45 38.57
N TYR A 565 -7.84 -7.79 38.04
CA TYR A 565 -6.87 -6.78 37.58
C TYR A 565 -7.42 -5.93 36.44
N LEU A 566 -8.09 -6.54 35.45
CA LEU A 566 -8.71 -5.81 34.34
C LEU A 566 -9.79 -4.84 34.82
N HIS A 567 -10.55 -5.22 35.85
CA HIS A 567 -11.55 -4.35 36.47
C HIS A 567 -10.91 -3.21 37.28
N GLN A 568 -9.84 -3.47 38.04
CA GLN A 568 -9.09 -2.41 38.73
C GLN A 568 -8.41 -1.45 37.76
N LEU A 569 -7.86 -1.97 36.67
CA LEU A 569 -7.30 -1.17 35.58
C LEU A 569 -8.33 -0.19 35.04
N ASP A 570 -9.50 -0.66 34.61
CA ASP A 570 -10.53 0.20 34.05
C ASP A 570 -11.07 1.25 35.05
N LYS A 571 -11.14 0.90 36.35
CA LYS A 571 -11.45 1.84 37.43
C LYS A 571 -10.39 2.92 37.63
N SER A 572 -9.12 2.59 37.41
CA SER A 572 -8.01 3.53 37.54
C SER A 572 -7.87 4.48 36.36
N LEU A 573 -8.54 4.19 35.23
CA LEU A 573 -8.49 5.02 34.03
C LEU A 573 -9.41 6.24 34.12
N PRO A 574 -9.04 7.40 33.54
CA PRO A 574 -9.90 8.57 33.49
C PRO A 574 -11.29 8.28 32.86
N PRO A 575 -12.40 8.89 33.33
CA PRO A 575 -13.76 8.66 32.83
C PRO A 575 -14.03 9.36 31.49
N ASN A 576 -14.69 8.69 30.51
CA ASN A 576 -14.73 8.99 29.04
C ASN A 576 -14.99 10.45 28.60
N ASP A 577 -15.45 11.35 29.47
CA ASP A 577 -15.86 12.72 29.14
C ASP A 577 -15.01 13.84 29.78
N SER A 578 -13.98 13.53 30.55
CA SER A 578 -13.22 14.55 31.30
C SER A 578 -12.13 15.27 30.48
N SER A 579 -11.92 16.56 30.70
CA SER A 579 -10.83 17.38 30.12
C SER A 579 -9.40 16.99 30.58
N TYR A 580 -9.21 15.81 31.18
CA TYR A 580 -7.96 15.32 31.80
C TYR A 580 -7.19 14.30 30.93
N TYR A 581 -7.60 14.08 29.68
CA TYR A 581 -7.06 13.01 28.82
C TYR A 581 -5.66 13.19 28.25
N VAL A 582 -5.12 14.41 28.28
CA VAL A 582 -3.74 14.71 27.86
C VAL A 582 -2.70 14.14 28.87
N GLN A 583 -3.12 13.32 29.83
CA GLN A 583 -2.23 12.67 30.80
C GLN A 583 -1.53 11.43 30.24
N HIS A 584 -2.08 10.76 29.22
CA HIS A 584 -1.41 9.57 28.69
C HIS A 584 -0.06 9.95 28.07
N PRO A 585 1.08 9.39 28.53
CA PRO A 585 2.42 9.88 28.20
C PRO A 585 2.71 9.85 26.69
N LYS A 586 2.33 8.74 26.03
CA LYS A 586 2.55 8.54 24.59
C LYS A 586 1.70 9.44 23.70
N VAL A 587 0.38 9.48 23.94
CA VAL A 587 -0.57 10.37 23.27
C VAL A 587 -0.17 11.83 23.45
N LYS A 588 0.17 12.25 24.67
CA LYS A 588 0.66 13.61 24.94
C LYS A 588 1.89 13.95 24.11
N ALA A 589 2.94 13.12 24.18
CA ALA A 589 4.17 13.34 23.41
C ALA A 589 3.89 13.43 21.89
N THR A 590 2.97 12.61 21.38
CA THR A 590 2.55 12.63 19.98
C THR A 590 1.82 13.92 19.63
N VAL A 591 0.85 14.34 20.44
CA VAL A 591 0.07 15.58 20.23
C VAL A 591 1.00 16.79 20.29
N ASP A 592 1.83 16.90 21.34
CA ASP A 592 2.77 18.02 21.52
C ASP A 592 3.69 18.14 20.30
N LYS A 593 4.27 17.01 19.84
CA LYS A 593 5.14 17.01 18.66
C LYS A 593 4.43 17.40 17.37
N VAL A 594 3.21 16.92 17.16
CA VAL A 594 2.39 17.30 16.00
C VAL A 594 2.13 18.81 16.01
N ILE A 595 1.81 19.39 17.17
CA ILE A 595 1.58 20.82 17.31
C ILE A 595 2.85 21.62 17.05
N ASP A 596 4.01 21.18 17.57
CA ASP A 596 5.30 21.84 17.32
C ASP A 596 5.64 21.88 15.83
N LEU A 597 5.51 20.74 15.13
CA LEU A 597 5.75 20.64 13.69
C LEU A 597 4.72 21.44 12.88
N TRP A 598 3.46 21.44 13.31
CA TRP A 598 2.43 22.27 12.68
C TRP A 598 2.74 23.75 12.82
N LEU A 599 3.17 24.24 14.00
CA LEU A 599 3.59 25.63 14.19
C LEU A 599 4.71 26.02 13.21
N GLN A 600 5.63 25.08 12.97
CA GLN A 600 6.76 25.21 12.04
C GLN A 600 6.41 25.18 10.54
N GLY A 601 5.15 24.97 10.14
CA GLY A 601 4.80 24.91 8.70
C GLY A 601 4.80 23.53 8.08
N GLU A 602 4.97 22.49 8.88
CA GLU A 602 5.21 21.16 8.36
C GLU A 602 3.96 20.28 8.45
N LYS A 603 3.80 19.44 7.43
CA LYS A 603 2.79 18.39 7.43
C LYS A 603 3.29 17.18 8.19
N VAL A 604 2.36 16.51 8.88
CA VAL A 604 2.68 15.35 9.72
C VAL A 604 1.78 14.17 9.36
N LEU A 605 2.42 13.01 9.16
CA LEU A 605 1.75 11.73 8.98
C LEU A 605 1.87 10.90 10.25
N VAL A 606 0.75 10.47 10.82
CA VAL A 606 0.70 9.67 12.05
C VAL A 606 0.10 8.30 11.75
N PHE A 607 0.88 7.24 11.96
CA PHE A 607 0.40 5.87 11.87
C PHE A 607 0.01 5.35 13.26
N CYS A 608 -1.18 4.78 13.37
CA CYS A 608 -1.65 4.07 14.56
C CYS A 608 -2.26 2.72 14.18
N HIS A 609 -2.07 1.69 14.99
CA HIS A 609 -2.64 0.37 14.75
C HIS A 609 -4.14 0.34 15.12
N TYR A 610 -4.48 0.86 16.30
CA TYR A 610 -5.85 0.82 16.80
C TYR A 610 -6.69 1.96 16.25
N VAL A 611 -7.86 1.64 15.67
CA VAL A 611 -8.85 2.63 15.23
C VAL A 611 -9.29 3.55 16.38
N ALA A 612 -9.41 3.02 17.59
CA ALA A 612 -9.72 3.81 18.78
C ALA A 612 -8.65 4.87 19.06
N THR A 613 -7.36 4.49 19.03
CA THR A 613 -6.24 5.43 19.17
C THR A 613 -6.27 6.49 18.07
N GLY A 614 -6.56 6.11 16.82
CA GLY A 614 -6.66 7.08 15.72
C GLY A 614 -7.73 8.14 15.91
N LYS A 615 -8.92 7.75 16.41
CA LYS A 615 -10.01 8.67 16.77
C LYS A 615 -9.60 9.64 17.87
N VAL A 616 -8.98 9.11 18.91
CA VAL A 616 -8.49 9.86 20.07
C VAL A 616 -7.41 10.88 19.68
N LEU A 617 -6.41 10.45 18.90
CA LEU A 617 -5.37 11.33 18.37
C LEU A 617 -5.97 12.44 17.52
N ARG A 618 -6.90 12.12 16.61
CA ARG A 618 -7.59 13.13 15.79
C ARG A 618 -8.29 14.17 16.64
N GLN A 619 -9.02 13.74 17.68
CA GLN A 619 -9.73 14.63 18.59
C GLN A 619 -8.76 15.53 19.37
N TYR A 620 -7.72 14.97 19.99
CA TYR A 620 -6.80 15.75 20.82
C TYR A 620 -5.89 16.67 20.01
N ILE A 621 -5.44 16.26 18.82
CA ILE A 621 -4.71 17.14 17.91
C ILE A 621 -5.62 18.30 17.49
N SER A 622 -6.90 18.02 17.17
CA SER A 622 -7.87 19.08 16.82
C SER A 622 -8.09 20.06 17.97
N GLU A 623 -8.24 19.57 19.19
CA GLU A 623 -8.43 20.39 20.39
C GLU A 623 -7.19 21.21 20.74
N ALA A 624 -6.01 20.59 20.75
CA ALA A 624 -4.73 21.25 21.03
C ALA A 624 -4.44 22.34 19.99
N MET A 625 -4.68 22.06 18.70
CA MET A 625 -4.53 23.03 17.63
C MET A 625 -5.53 24.19 17.79
N ARG A 626 -6.79 23.91 18.14
CA ARG A 626 -7.80 24.96 18.41
C ARG A 626 -7.39 25.86 19.57
N ASN A 627 -6.89 25.28 20.66
CA ASN A 627 -6.39 26.02 21.81
C ASN A 627 -5.18 26.88 21.44
N LYS A 628 -4.25 26.34 20.64
CA LYS A 628 -3.07 27.09 20.19
C LYS A 628 -3.43 28.24 19.23
N ILE A 629 -4.43 28.06 18.38
CA ILE A 629 -4.98 29.13 17.53
C ILE A 629 -5.55 30.26 18.39
N ARG A 630 -6.33 29.94 19.44
CA ARG A 630 -6.88 30.95 20.37
C ARG A 630 -5.78 31.69 21.12
N GLU A 631 -4.81 30.96 21.66
CA GLU A 631 -3.67 31.52 22.42
C GLU A 631 -2.87 32.49 21.56
N LEU A 632 -2.40 32.05 20.39
CA LEU A 632 -1.59 32.88 19.50
C LEU A 632 -2.40 34.04 18.89
N GLY A 633 -3.68 33.80 18.56
CA GLY A 633 -4.57 34.85 18.07
C GLY A 633 -4.84 35.93 19.12
N ALA A 634 -5.07 35.55 20.38
CA ALA A 634 -5.23 36.47 21.51
C ALA A 634 -3.99 37.32 21.74
N ILE A 635 -2.81 36.69 21.73
CA ILE A 635 -1.52 37.39 21.89
C ILE A 635 -1.30 38.40 20.76
N LYS A 636 -1.52 38.01 19.50
CA LYS A 636 -1.28 38.89 18.35
C LYS A 636 -2.29 40.03 18.26
N ILE A 637 -3.58 39.76 18.45
CA ILE A 637 -4.63 40.79 18.30
C ILE A 637 -4.77 41.65 19.57
N GLY A 638 -4.34 41.15 20.73
CA GLY A 638 -4.48 41.83 22.02
C GLY A 638 -5.91 41.82 22.54
N CYS A 639 -6.59 40.67 22.53
CA CYS A 639 -7.95 40.52 23.08
C CYS A 639 -8.16 39.18 23.79
N GLU A 640 -9.28 39.04 24.50
CA GLU A 640 -9.60 37.86 25.31
C GLU A 640 -9.80 36.59 24.44
N PRO A 641 -9.32 35.41 24.88
CA PRO A 641 -9.38 34.15 24.10
C PRO A 641 -10.78 33.73 23.62
N GLY A 642 -11.83 34.19 24.30
CA GLY A 642 -13.23 33.88 23.98
C GLY A 642 -13.74 34.55 22.69
N GLU A 643 -13.26 35.74 22.35
CA GLU A 643 -13.73 36.53 21.19
C GLU A 643 -12.91 36.27 19.90
N ILE A 644 -11.80 35.53 20.02
CA ILE A 644 -10.79 35.43 18.95
C ILE A 644 -11.31 34.77 17.69
N MET A 645 -12.11 33.70 17.84
CA MET A 645 -12.57 32.92 16.69
C MET A 645 -13.47 33.75 15.78
N GLU A 646 -14.35 34.57 16.36
CA GLU A 646 -15.24 35.48 15.61
C GLU A 646 -14.46 36.60 14.92
N ARG A 647 -13.44 37.15 15.58
CA ARG A 647 -12.56 38.16 14.97
C ARG A 647 -11.74 37.58 13.82
N LEU A 648 -11.18 36.39 13.97
CA LEU A 648 -10.44 35.70 12.89
C LEU A 648 -11.34 35.38 11.70
N GLU A 649 -12.59 34.98 11.96
CA GLU A 649 -13.57 34.75 10.91
C GLU A 649 -13.93 36.05 10.16
N THR A 650 -14.11 37.16 10.88
CA THR A 650 -14.32 38.50 10.30
C THR A 650 -13.14 38.97 9.45
N ILE A 651 -11.91 38.56 9.77
CA ILE A 651 -10.74 38.82 8.92
C ILE A 651 -10.78 37.90 7.69
N GLY A 652 -11.15 36.63 7.89
CA GLY A 652 -11.25 35.62 6.83
C GLY A 652 -12.32 35.91 5.78
N THR A 653 -13.47 36.51 6.15
CA THR A 653 -14.54 36.89 5.20
C THR A 653 -14.06 37.91 4.17
N ARG A 654 -13.10 38.77 4.53
CA ARG A 654 -12.49 39.76 3.63
C ARG A 654 -11.78 39.15 2.43
N PHE A 655 -11.48 37.85 2.41
CA PHE A 655 -10.95 37.17 1.21
C PHE A 655 -12.02 36.95 0.12
N PHE A 656 -13.30 37.04 0.47
CA PHE A 656 -14.42 36.79 -0.42
C PHE A 656 -15.24 38.06 -0.75
N ASP A 657 -15.15 39.10 0.06
CA ASP A 657 -15.75 40.40 -0.24
C ASP A 657 -15.17 41.01 -1.54
N GLN A 658 -16.04 41.42 -2.47
CA GLN A 658 -15.62 41.84 -3.82
C GLN A 658 -14.70 43.07 -3.81
N ASP A 659 -14.96 44.03 -2.91
CA ASP A 659 -14.22 45.29 -2.81
C ASP A 659 -13.06 45.26 -1.81
N SER A 660 -12.81 44.10 -1.20
CA SER A 660 -11.74 43.98 -0.22
C SER A 660 -10.37 44.07 -0.88
N ARG A 661 -9.53 45.00 -0.38
CA ARG A 661 -8.12 45.14 -0.79
C ARG A 661 -7.35 43.83 -0.68
N LEU A 662 -7.69 43.02 0.33
CA LEU A 662 -7.05 41.74 0.61
C LEU A 662 -7.34 40.71 -0.49
N ARG A 663 -8.58 40.64 -0.97
CA ARG A 663 -8.96 39.80 -2.12
C ARG A 663 -8.23 40.24 -3.38
N LEU A 664 -8.22 41.55 -3.66
CA LEU A 664 -7.60 42.11 -4.87
C LEU A 664 -6.09 41.87 -4.90
N ALA A 665 -5.38 42.09 -3.79
CA ALA A 665 -3.94 41.86 -3.68
C ALA A 665 -3.59 40.38 -3.86
N THR A 666 -4.32 39.48 -3.19
CA THR A 666 -4.13 38.02 -3.32
C THR A 666 -4.34 37.57 -4.75
N ASN A 667 -5.44 38.00 -5.39
CA ASN A 667 -5.73 37.64 -6.77
C ASN A 667 -4.63 38.15 -7.72
N LYS A 668 -4.22 39.41 -7.60
CA LYS A 668 -3.15 40.00 -8.41
C LYS A 668 -1.84 39.21 -8.29
N LYS A 669 -1.44 38.80 -7.09
CA LYS A 669 -0.23 37.99 -6.87
C LYS A 669 -0.35 36.60 -7.49
N VAL A 670 -1.44 35.87 -7.21
CA VAL A 670 -1.64 34.50 -7.71
C VAL A 670 -1.79 34.48 -9.24
N VAL A 671 -2.54 35.42 -9.83
CA VAL A 671 -2.68 35.55 -11.29
C VAL A 671 -1.31 35.80 -11.94
N ARG A 672 -0.47 36.68 -11.38
CA ARG A 672 0.90 36.89 -11.88
C ARG A 672 1.73 35.61 -11.85
N MET A 673 1.56 34.77 -10.82
CA MET A 673 2.24 33.47 -10.75
C MET A 673 1.68 32.47 -11.79
N ILE A 674 0.38 32.46 -12.05
CA ILE A 674 -0.25 31.56 -13.02
C ILE A 674 0.06 31.98 -14.46
N GLN A 675 0.26 33.27 -14.74
CA GLN A 675 0.54 33.79 -16.08
C GLN A 675 1.75 33.12 -16.76
N THR A 676 2.73 32.64 -15.99
CA THR A 676 3.89 31.90 -16.52
C THR A 676 3.57 30.46 -16.94
N TYR A 677 2.36 29.97 -16.64
CA TYR A 677 1.92 28.59 -16.87
C TYR A 677 0.71 28.54 -17.81
N HIS A 678 0.95 28.34 -19.10
CA HIS A 678 -0.09 28.33 -20.14
C HIS A 678 -1.25 27.37 -19.86
N VAL A 679 -0.98 26.15 -19.36
CA VAL A 679 -2.03 25.17 -19.07
C VAL A 679 -2.87 25.58 -17.86
N LEU A 680 -2.27 26.22 -16.86
CA LEU A 680 -2.96 26.56 -15.62
C LEU A 680 -3.89 27.76 -15.76
N GLN A 681 -3.78 28.54 -16.85
CA GLN A 681 -4.70 29.63 -17.15
C GLN A 681 -6.15 29.15 -17.32
N THR A 682 -6.36 27.91 -17.81
CA THR A 682 -7.72 27.33 -17.92
C THR A 682 -8.33 26.99 -16.55
N TYR A 683 -7.50 26.83 -15.52
CA TYR A 683 -7.90 26.54 -14.13
C TYR A 683 -7.77 27.77 -13.22
N GLU A 684 -7.57 28.97 -13.77
CA GLU A 684 -7.24 30.17 -13.00
C GLU A 684 -8.28 30.44 -11.90
N ARG A 685 -9.58 30.32 -12.23
CA ARG A 685 -10.68 30.58 -11.29
C ARG A 685 -10.68 29.58 -10.14
N GLU A 686 -10.50 28.30 -10.45
CA GLU A 686 -10.43 27.22 -9.49
C GLU A 686 -9.23 27.37 -8.56
N ILE A 687 -8.04 27.63 -9.11
CA ILE A 687 -6.81 27.82 -8.32
C ILE A 687 -6.94 29.05 -7.41
N LEU A 688 -7.48 30.16 -7.91
CA LEU A 688 -7.74 31.35 -7.11
C LEU A 688 -8.69 31.07 -5.95
N ASP A 689 -9.74 30.27 -6.17
CA ASP A 689 -10.64 29.86 -5.10
C ASP A 689 -9.92 28.97 -4.07
N ILE A 690 -9.15 27.97 -4.51
CA ILE A 690 -8.36 27.09 -3.64
C ILE A 690 -7.40 27.90 -2.75
N VAL A 691 -6.61 28.80 -3.34
CA VAL A 691 -5.63 29.59 -2.58
C VAL A 691 -6.33 30.52 -1.59
N ARG A 692 -7.40 31.22 -1.99
CA ARG A 692 -8.17 32.08 -1.08
C ARG A 692 -8.79 31.29 0.08
N ARG A 693 -9.36 30.12 -0.21
CA ARG A 693 -9.94 29.22 0.79
C ARG A 693 -8.93 28.75 1.82
N TYR A 694 -7.67 28.59 1.42
CA TYR A 694 -6.57 28.24 2.33
C TYR A 694 -6.14 29.42 3.19
N LEU A 695 -5.90 30.58 2.57
CA LEU A 695 -5.39 31.78 3.26
C LEU A 695 -6.38 32.36 4.28
N ARG A 696 -7.70 32.20 4.07
CA ARG A 696 -8.73 32.73 4.99
C ARG A 696 -8.83 32.02 6.35
N THR A 697 -8.14 30.90 6.51
CA THR A 697 -8.36 30.01 7.64
C THR A 697 -7.73 30.59 8.91
N PRO A 698 -8.38 30.49 10.10
CA PRO A 698 -7.81 30.90 11.39
C PRO A 698 -6.42 30.33 11.63
N THR A 699 -6.20 29.07 11.25
CA THR A 699 -4.90 28.40 11.29
C THR A 699 -3.84 29.14 10.48
N PHE A 700 -4.14 29.51 9.22
CA PHE A 700 -3.19 30.22 8.38
C PHE A 700 -2.96 31.65 8.89
N LEU A 701 -4.05 32.36 9.21
CA LEU A 701 -4.01 33.74 9.71
C LEU A 701 -3.11 33.86 10.94
N VAL A 702 -3.34 33.04 11.96
CA VAL A 702 -2.61 33.15 13.23
C VAL A 702 -1.12 32.81 13.07
N ARG A 703 -0.78 31.91 12.15
CA ARG A 703 0.62 31.48 11.95
C ARG A 703 1.42 32.47 11.12
N TYR A 704 0.83 33.03 10.07
CA TYR A 704 1.57 33.78 9.05
C TYR A 704 1.23 35.26 8.95
N PHE A 705 0.05 35.71 9.40
CA PHE A 705 -0.30 37.13 9.33
C PHE A 705 0.23 37.92 10.54
N PRO A 706 0.64 39.19 10.33
CA PRO A 706 0.96 40.15 11.39
C PRO A 706 -0.33 40.75 11.96
N LEU A 707 -1.07 39.95 12.74
CA LEU A 707 -2.40 40.31 13.26
C LEU A 707 -2.37 41.41 14.33
N GLU A 708 -1.18 41.81 14.79
CA GLU A 708 -0.92 42.94 15.68
C GLU A 708 -1.22 44.31 15.05
N LYS A 709 -1.29 44.38 13.72
CA LYS A 709 -1.63 45.62 13.01
C LYS A 709 -3.14 45.84 12.95
N THR A 710 -3.59 47.04 13.35
CA THR A 710 -5.01 47.45 13.27
C THR A 710 -5.53 47.56 11.83
N LYS A 711 -4.65 47.86 10.87
CA LYS A 711 -4.92 47.81 9.43
C LYS A 711 -3.74 47.18 8.71
N LEU A 712 -4.01 46.13 7.95
CA LEU A 712 -3.04 45.47 7.07
C LEU A 712 -3.01 46.21 5.73
N ASP A 713 -1.81 46.45 5.20
CA ASP A 713 -1.60 47.10 3.90
C ASP A 713 -1.20 46.11 2.79
N GLU A 714 -1.00 46.59 1.54
CA GLU A 714 -0.62 45.72 0.41
C GLU A 714 0.75 45.06 0.62
N LEU A 715 1.67 45.71 1.35
CA LEU A 715 3.02 45.20 1.62
C LEU A 715 3.00 44.05 2.63
N ASP A 716 2.16 44.15 3.66
CA ASP A 716 1.92 43.07 4.63
C ASP A 716 1.40 41.81 3.96
N TYR A 717 0.56 41.97 2.93
CA TYR A 717 0.04 40.85 2.16
C TYR A 717 1.09 40.22 1.25
N GLU A 718 1.96 41.01 0.62
CA GLU A 718 3.07 40.47 -0.17
C GLU A 718 4.09 39.76 0.72
N ALA A 719 4.34 40.26 1.93
CA ALA A 719 5.31 39.68 2.86
C ALA A 719 4.97 38.22 3.25
N ILE A 720 3.69 37.86 3.33
CA ILE A 720 3.24 36.49 3.67
C ILE A 720 3.74 35.46 2.66
N PHE A 721 3.80 35.83 1.39
CA PHE A 721 4.31 34.95 0.34
C PHE A 721 5.81 34.66 0.49
N HIS A 722 6.53 35.43 1.31
CA HIS A 722 7.95 35.28 1.59
C HIS A 722 8.26 34.63 2.95
N VAL A 723 7.25 34.41 3.81
CA VAL A 723 7.44 33.72 5.10
C VAL A 723 7.81 32.27 4.83
N LYS A 724 8.94 31.83 5.38
CA LYS A 724 9.49 30.49 5.20
C LYS A 724 8.99 29.52 6.27
N ASP A 725 8.71 28.29 5.86
CA ASP A 725 8.49 27.16 6.77
C ASP A 725 9.83 26.59 7.28
N ASN A 726 9.75 25.57 8.15
CA ASN A 726 10.95 24.88 8.64
C ASN A 726 11.65 24.05 7.55
N SER A 727 11.05 23.84 6.37
CA SER A 727 11.78 23.27 5.23
C SER A 727 12.64 24.31 4.52
N GLY A 728 12.44 25.60 4.82
CA GLY A 728 13.14 26.72 4.20
C GLY A 728 12.40 27.28 2.97
N PHE A 729 11.22 26.73 2.65
CA PHE A 729 10.39 27.20 1.54
C PHE A 729 9.41 28.26 2.00
N SER A 730 9.33 29.33 1.21
CA SER A 730 8.29 30.33 1.32
C SER A 730 6.96 29.83 0.73
N LEU A 731 5.83 30.44 1.12
CA LEU A 731 4.54 30.12 0.50
C LEU A 731 4.59 30.32 -1.03
N GLN A 732 5.29 31.34 -1.52
CA GLN A 732 5.49 31.55 -2.95
C GLN A 732 6.19 30.35 -3.60
N GLU A 733 7.27 29.84 -3.00
CA GLU A 733 7.99 28.67 -3.51
C GLU A 733 7.13 27.41 -3.44
N LEU A 734 6.39 27.19 -2.35
CA LEU A 734 5.46 26.05 -2.22
C LEU A 734 4.37 26.07 -3.30
N LEU A 735 3.76 27.23 -3.56
CA LEU A 735 2.77 27.40 -4.62
C LEU A 735 3.42 27.24 -6.01
N THR A 736 4.63 27.76 -6.21
CA THR A 736 5.37 27.60 -7.47
C THR A 736 5.67 26.12 -7.73
N HIS A 737 6.14 25.37 -6.73
CA HIS A 737 6.37 23.94 -6.83
C HIS A 737 5.07 23.17 -7.11
N PHE A 738 3.96 23.59 -6.52
CA PHE A 738 2.65 22.98 -6.79
C PHE A 738 2.18 23.26 -8.22
N PHE A 739 2.34 24.49 -8.72
CA PHE A 739 1.99 24.84 -10.10
C PHE A 739 2.88 24.13 -11.12
N ASP A 740 4.18 24.05 -10.84
CA ASP A 740 5.15 23.27 -11.62
C ASP A 740 4.80 21.78 -11.63
N PHE A 741 4.36 21.24 -10.49
CA PHE A 741 3.84 19.88 -10.39
C PHE A 741 2.60 19.67 -11.29
N LEU A 742 1.57 20.51 -11.15
CA LEU A 742 0.35 20.39 -11.95
C LEU A 742 0.61 20.49 -13.46
N GLN A 743 1.49 21.39 -13.92
CA GLN A 743 1.75 21.55 -15.35
C GLN A 743 2.72 20.49 -15.88
N ASN A 744 3.88 20.33 -15.22
CA ASN A 744 5.00 19.59 -15.80
C ASN A 744 5.00 18.12 -15.39
N HIS A 745 4.42 17.77 -14.23
CA HIS A 745 4.52 16.42 -13.66
C HIS A 745 3.24 15.61 -13.82
N CYS A 746 2.07 16.26 -13.73
CA CYS A 746 0.79 15.60 -13.91
C CYS A 746 0.42 15.43 -15.39
N GLY A 747 -0.25 14.33 -15.69
CA GLY A 747 -1.05 14.21 -16.91
C GLY A 747 -2.36 15.01 -16.82
N GLU A 748 -3.12 15.10 -17.91
CA GLU A 748 -4.34 15.92 -17.95
C GLU A 748 -5.41 15.44 -16.95
N ALA A 749 -5.72 14.15 -16.95
CA ALA A 749 -6.70 13.55 -16.05
C ALA A 749 -6.26 13.60 -14.58
N GLU A 750 -4.96 13.42 -14.33
CA GLU A 750 -4.38 13.51 -12.98
C GLU A 750 -4.49 14.95 -12.45
N ARG A 751 -4.13 15.95 -13.26
CA ARG A 751 -4.26 17.38 -12.92
C ARG A 751 -5.70 17.72 -12.52
N ARG A 752 -6.69 17.28 -13.32
CA ARG A 752 -8.10 17.51 -13.02
C ARG A 752 -8.50 16.88 -11.69
N SER A 753 -8.05 15.65 -11.43
CA SER A 753 -8.30 14.95 -10.16
C SER A 753 -7.78 15.71 -8.95
N PHE A 754 -6.59 16.33 -9.03
CA PHE A 754 -6.05 17.18 -7.96
C PHE A 754 -6.91 18.42 -7.72
N VAL A 755 -7.29 19.13 -8.78
CA VAL A 755 -8.12 20.35 -8.69
C VAL A 755 -9.49 20.03 -8.10
N ASP A 756 -10.17 18.98 -8.60
CA ASP A 756 -11.49 18.57 -8.12
C ASP A 756 -11.44 18.10 -6.65
N ALA A 757 -10.38 17.37 -6.25
CA ALA A 757 -10.19 16.98 -4.87
C ALA A 757 -10.05 18.21 -3.95
N LEU A 758 -9.25 19.20 -4.33
CA LEU A 758 -9.07 20.44 -3.56
C LEU A 758 -10.34 21.29 -3.46
N LEU A 759 -11.12 21.37 -4.53
CA LEU A 759 -12.40 22.09 -4.52
C LEU A 759 -13.45 21.40 -3.62
N SER A 760 -13.39 20.07 -3.52
CA SER A 760 -14.33 19.27 -2.74
C SER A 760 -14.15 19.41 -1.22
N ILE A 761 -12.93 19.72 -0.75
CA ILE A 761 -12.67 19.96 0.67
C ILE A 761 -13.22 21.34 1.04
N GLN A 762 -14.43 21.37 1.61
CA GLN A 762 -15.05 22.60 2.11
C GLN A 762 -14.33 23.07 3.37
N THR A 763 -13.52 24.12 3.26
CA THR A 763 -12.90 24.81 4.41
C THR A 763 -13.82 25.91 5.00
N GLY A 764 -15.14 25.80 4.82
CA GLY A 764 -16.11 26.90 5.04
C GLY A 764 -16.67 27.01 6.46
N SER A 765 -16.62 28.25 6.99
CA SER A 765 -17.16 28.82 8.25
C SER A 765 -16.91 28.01 9.53
N PHE A 766 -16.23 28.63 10.49
CA PHE A 766 -15.85 27.99 11.76
C PHE A 766 -17.01 27.97 12.78
N MET A 767 -18.23 28.28 12.36
CA MET A 767 -19.44 28.04 13.14
C MET A 767 -19.85 26.56 13.08
N SER A 768 -20.26 26.04 14.24
CA SER A 768 -20.65 24.65 14.53
C SER A 768 -21.64 24.01 13.53
N VAL A 769 -22.35 24.79 12.71
CA VAL A 769 -23.40 24.31 11.79
C VAL A 769 -22.83 23.81 10.44
N ASP A 770 -21.69 24.33 9.97
CA ASP A 770 -21.13 24.00 8.64
C ASP A 770 -19.91 23.07 8.67
N ILE A 771 -19.27 22.86 9.83
CA ILE A 771 -18.14 21.91 9.99
C ILE A 771 -18.56 20.50 9.55
N ALA A 772 -19.82 20.13 9.75
CA ALA A 772 -20.36 18.85 9.31
C ALA A 772 -20.29 18.64 7.79
N LYS A 773 -20.37 19.72 6.98
CA LYS A 773 -20.26 19.63 5.50
C LYS A 773 -18.83 19.40 5.03
N ALA A 774 -17.85 19.67 5.89
CA ALA A 774 -16.43 19.43 5.58
C ALA A 774 -16.04 17.95 5.67
N TYR A 775 -16.91 17.09 6.21
CA TYR A 775 -16.71 15.64 6.37
C TYR A 775 -17.82 14.88 5.68
N THR A 776 -17.50 13.76 5.05
CA THR A 776 -18.53 12.79 4.66
C THR A 776 -18.97 11.97 5.88
N GLU A 777 -20.13 11.30 5.82
CA GLU A 777 -20.62 10.45 6.92
C GLU A 777 -19.60 9.37 7.32
N ASP A 778 -18.87 8.81 6.34
CA ASP A 778 -17.80 7.82 6.58
C ASP A 778 -16.54 8.42 7.21
N GLU A 779 -16.32 9.74 7.10
CA GLU A 779 -15.22 10.45 7.78
C GLU A 779 -15.54 10.83 9.22
N LEU A 780 -16.81 11.04 9.57
CA LEU A 780 -17.21 11.38 10.93
C LEU A 780 -17.07 10.18 11.88
N GLN A 781 -17.29 8.96 11.39
CA GLN A 781 -17.12 7.72 12.16
C GLN A 781 -17.81 7.72 13.53
N GLY A 782 -18.95 8.41 13.63
CA GLY A 782 -19.74 8.58 14.85
C GLY A 782 -19.29 9.70 15.79
N GLU A 783 -18.28 10.49 15.42
CA GLU A 783 -17.78 11.62 16.21
C GLU A 783 -18.61 12.89 16.00
N LYS A 784 -18.70 13.73 17.04
CA LYS A 784 -19.34 15.04 16.94
C LYS A 784 -18.41 16.01 16.21
N SER A 785 -18.86 16.50 15.05
CA SER A 785 -18.10 17.43 14.18
C SER A 785 -17.59 18.68 14.91
N GLU A 786 -18.32 19.16 15.93
CA GLU A 786 -17.98 20.33 16.74
C GLU A 786 -16.61 20.23 17.44
N ARG A 787 -16.12 19.02 17.72
CA ARG A 787 -14.82 18.77 18.37
C ARG A 787 -13.66 18.62 17.39
N LEU A 788 -13.93 18.58 16.09
CA LEU A 788 -12.93 18.30 15.05
C LEU A 788 -12.45 19.57 14.35
N LEU A 789 -11.24 19.54 13.79
CA LEU A 789 -10.74 20.56 12.87
C LEU A 789 -10.53 19.96 11.48
N PRO A 790 -10.96 20.64 10.39
CA PRO A 790 -10.79 20.16 9.02
C PRO A 790 -9.33 19.85 8.62
N ASN A 791 -8.37 20.45 9.33
CA ASN A 791 -6.93 20.28 9.11
C ASN A 791 -6.41 18.91 9.55
N VAL A 792 -7.17 18.21 10.39
CA VAL A 792 -6.83 16.89 10.96
C VAL A 792 -7.82 15.87 10.43
N ARG A 793 -7.31 14.93 9.62
CA ARG A 793 -8.12 13.87 8.99
C ARG A 793 -7.71 12.51 9.52
N LEU A 794 -8.68 11.60 9.61
CA LEU A 794 -8.49 10.21 9.99
C LEU A 794 -8.90 9.29 8.85
N ILE A 795 -8.03 8.36 8.50
CA ILE A 795 -8.30 7.31 7.53
C ILE A 795 -8.15 5.94 8.20
N ASN A 796 -9.14 5.08 7.98
CA ASN A 796 -9.08 3.68 8.42
C ASN A 796 -9.94 2.76 7.53
N GLY A 797 -10.13 1.52 7.98
CA GLY A 797 -10.82 0.46 7.24
C GLY A 797 -12.28 0.79 6.91
N THR A 798 -12.93 1.69 7.65
CA THR A 798 -14.33 2.08 7.41
C THR A 798 -14.49 3.22 6.41
N THR A 799 -13.43 3.98 6.13
CA THR A 799 -13.47 5.10 5.16
C THR A 799 -13.63 4.56 3.72
N LYS A 800 -14.51 5.14 2.91
CA LYS A 800 -14.71 4.70 1.51
C LYS A 800 -13.49 4.97 0.64
N GLN A 801 -13.30 4.14 -0.40
CA GLN A 801 -12.14 4.26 -1.32
C GLN A 801 -12.06 5.62 -2.01
N GLU A 802 -13.18 6.19 -2.45
CA GLU A 802 -13.22 7.53 -3.07
C GLU A 802 -12.75 8.63 -2.10
N THR A 803 -13.23 8.58 -0.86
CA THR A 803 -12.85 9.53 0.20
C THR A 803 -11.35 9.41 0.52
N ARG A 804 -10.84 8.18 0.63
CA ARG A 804 -9.42 7.89 0.80
C ARG A 804 -8.57 8.53 -0.30
N GLN A 805 -8.93 8.32 -1.57
CA GLN A 805 -8.22 8.90 -2.71
C GLN A 805 -8.19 10.44 -2.67
N LYS A 806 -9.32 11.08 -2.35
CA LYS A 806 -9.40 12.55 -2.24
C LYS A 806 -8.48 13.10 -1.15
N ILE A 807 -8.48 12.50 0.04
CA ILE A 807 -7.62 12.94 1.15
C ILE A 807 -6.13 12.73 0.81
N MET A 808 -5.77 11.63 0.14
CA MET A 808 -4.40 11.39 -0.31
C MET A 808 -3.92 12.44 -1.32
N LEU A 809 -4.74 12.77 -2.33
CA LEU A 809 -4.38 13.77 -3.33
C LEU A 809 -4.16 15.13 -2.67
N THR A 810 -5.07 15.56 -1.80
CA THR A 810 -4.98 16.87 -1.15
C THR A 810 -3.83 16.95 -0.14
N PHE A 811 -3.53 15.87 0.59
CA PHE A 811 -2.37 15.84 1.49
C PHE A 811 -1.03 16.02 0.75
N ASN A 812 -0.94 15.57 -0.51
CA ASN A 812 0.22 15.79 -1.38
C ASN A 812 0.34 17.21 -1.96
N THR A 813 -0.54 18.14 -1.60
CA THR A 813 -0.49 19.55 -1.99
C THR A 813 -0.03 20.43 -0.82
N PRO A 814 0.32 21.70 -1.02
CA PRO A 814 0.60 22.62 0.10
C PRO A 814 -0.65 22.99 0.92
N PHE A 815 -1.85 22.55 0.51
CA PHE A 815 -3.13 22.87 1.18
C PHE A 815 -3.54 21.78 2.18
N TYR A 816 -4.71 21.89 2.79
CA TYR A 816 -5.19 20.92 3.77
C TYR A 816 -5.45 19.52 3.21
N PRO A 817 -5.33 18.48 4.06
CA PRO A 817 -5.03 18.53 5.50
C PRO A 817 -3.54 18.75 5.84
N ASP A 818 -3.28 19.31 7.02
CA ASP A 818 -1.93 19.49 7.60
C ASP A 818 -1.48 18.23 8.34
N VAL A 819 -2.43 17.54 9.00
CA VAL A 819 -2.18 16.32 9.78
C VAL A 819 -3.07 15.20 9.26
N LEU A 820 -2.44 14.08 8.92
CA LEU A 820 -3.13 12.86 8.51
C LEU A 820 -2.84 11.75 9.52
N VAL A 821 -3.88 11.31 10.21
CA VAL A 821 -3.85 10.12 11.07
C VAL A 821 -4.37 8.94 10.26
N THR A 822 -3.65 7.83 10.23
CA THR A 822 -4.04 6.66 9.43
C THR A 822 -3.77 5.35 10.14
N SER A 823 -4.63 4.36 9.87
CA SER A 823 -4.37 2.96 10.21
C SER A 823 -3.52 2.24 9.15
N SER A 824 -3.30 0.94 9.38
CA SER A 824 -2.73 -0.06 8.44
C SER A 824 -3.29 -0.03 7.02
N VAL A 825 -4.49 0.50 6.83
CA VAL A 825 -5.21 0.53 5.55
C VAL A 825 -4.53 1.39 4.47
N MET A 826 -3.63 2.30 4.87
CA MET A 826 -2.78 3.08 3.96
C MET A 826 -1.33 2.58 3.91
N ALA A 827 -1.04 1.42 4.51
CA ALA A 827 0.30 0.83 4.50
C ALA A 827 0.71 0.30 3.12
N GLU A 828 -0.22 0.19 2.16
CA GLU A 828 0.00 -0.32 0.79
C GLU A 828 -0.54 0.62 -0.30
N GLY A 829 0.06 0.56 -1.49
CA GLY A 829 -0.39 1.25 -2.71
C GLY A 829 -0.41 2.80 -2.75
N VAL A 830 -0.19 3.50 -1.63
CA VAL A 830 -0.44 4.94 -1.48
C VAL A 830 0.83 5.80 -1.47
N ASP A 831 0.76 7.02 -2.02
CA ASP A 831 1.88 7.96 -2.19
C ASP A 831 1.58 9.22 -1.36
N LEU A 832 2.47 9.63 -0.43
CA LEU A 832 2.26 10.78 0.49
C LEU A 832 3.53 11.65 0.64
N HIS A 833 4.42 11.63 -0.35
CA HIS A 833 5.81 12.08 -0.26
C HIS A 833 6.05 13.53 -0.71
N LEU A 834 5.12 14.14 -1.44
CA LEU A 834 5.37 15.40 -2.15
C LEU A 834 5.50 16.61 -1.23
N ASN A 835 4.72 16.64 -0.14
CA ASN A 835 4.65 17.78 0.79
C ASN A 835 4.83 17.40 2.27
N CYS A 836 5.17 16.14 2.57
CA CYS A 836 5.41 15.64 3.93
C CYS A 836 6.83 15.09 4.07
N ARG A 837 7.47 15.32 5.23
CA ARG A 837 8.76 14.73 5.62
C ARG A 837 8.80 14.26 7.08
N TYR A 838 7.67 14.28 7.77
CA TYR A 838 7.55 13.93 9.18
C TYR A 838 6.58 12.77 9.35
N VAL A 839 7.08 11.66 9.87
CA VAL A 839 6.32 10.43 10.10
C VAL A 839 6.38 10.09 11.58
N ILE A 840 5.24 9.88 12.22
CA ILE A 840 5.14 9.38 13.60
C ILE A 840 4.51 8.00 13.56
N HIS A 841 5.25 6.96 13.94
CA HIS A 841 4.68 5.64 14.19
C HIS A 841 4.24 5.57 15.64
N HIS A 842 3.01 6.03 15.91
CA HIS A 842 2.47 6.04 17.26
C HIS A 842 2.41 4.62 17.85
N ASP A 843 2.06 3.63 17.03
CA ASP A 843 2.13 2.23 17.41
C ASP A 843 3.18 1.51 16.55
N LEU A 844 4.09 0.79 17.22
CA LEU A 844 5.03 -0.09 16.57
C LEU A 844 4.31 -1.34 16.04
N CYS A 845 4.93 -2.02 15.09
CA CYS A 845 4.48 -3.33 14.61
C CYS A 845 5.56 -4.36 14.87
N TRP A 846 5.14 -5.57 15.24
CA TRP A 846 6.05 -6.69 15.47
C TRP A 846 6.84 -7.08 14.21
N ASN A 847 6.33 -6.72 13.03
CA ASN A 847 7.00 -6.92 11.75
C ASN A 847 7.71 -5.62 11.30
N PRO A 848 9.06 -5.59 11.26
CA PRO A 848 9.83 -4.42 10.81
C PRO A 848 9.53 -3.99 9.38
N SER A 849 9.16 -4.93 8.50
CA SER A 849 8.87 -4.60 7.11
C SER A 849 7.59 -3.80 6.95
N THR A 850 6.61 -3.98 7.84
CA THR A 850 5.42 -3.10 7.87
C THR A 850 5.80 -1.67 8.24
N LEU A 851 6.76 -1.49 9.16
CA LEU A 851 7.30 -0.19 9.51
C LEU A 851 8.00 0.47 8.32
N GLU A 852 8.83 -0.29 7.60
CA GLU A 852 9.52 0.18 6.40
C GLU A 852 8.53 0.53 5.27
N GLN A 853 7.51 -0.30 5.04
CA GLN A 853 6.47 -0.03 4.04
C GLN A 853 5.67 1.25 4.35
N ARG A 854 5.38 1.52 5.64
CA ARG A 854 4.72 2.76 6.08
C ARG A 854 5.62 3.97 5.87
N THR A 855 6.90 3.90 6.25
CA THR A 855 7.87 4.97 6.02
C THR A 855 8.09 5.22 4.53
N GLY A 856 8.11 4.16 3.71
CA GLY A 856 8.19 4.21 2.24
C GLY A 856 7.00 4.88 1.54
N ARG A 857 5.93 5.25 2.27
CA ARG A 857 4.85 6.11 1.73
C ARG A 857 5.29 7.56 1.58
N VAL A 858 6.23 7.99 2.44
CA VAL A 858 6.83 9.34 2.43
C VAL A 858 8.23 9.31 1.81
N ASP A 859 9.01 8.25 2.07
CA ASP A 859 10.31 8.10 1.43
C ASP A 859 10.16 7.55 -0.01
N ARG A 860 10.08 8.45 -0.98
CA ARG A 860 9.92 8.17 -2.41
C ARG A 860 10.81 9.02 -3.30
N ILE A 861 11.04 8.58 -4.54
CA ILE A 861 11.67 9.43 -5.55
C ILE A 861 10.79 10.68 -5.72
N GLY A 862 11.40 11.87 -5.72
CA GLY A 862 10.69 13.15 -5.78
C GLY A 862 10.10 13.62 -4.45
N ALA A 863 10.44 12.95 -3.33
CA ALA A 863 10.01 13.35 -1.99
C ALA A 863 10.53 14.75 -1.60
N LYS A 864 9.85 15.39 -0.63
CA LYS A 864 10.20 16.74 -0.15
C LYS A 864 11.70 16.86 0.24
N VAL A 865 12.31 15.80 0.79
CA VAL A 865 13.74 15.74 1.15
C VAL A 865 14.68 16.06 -0.02
N GLU A 866 14.39 15.57 -1.22
CA GLU A 866 15.21 15.81 -2.42
C GLU A 866 15.10 17.26 -2.92
N LYS A 867 14.03 17.97 -2.54
CA LYS A 867 13.77 19.36 -2.93
C LYS A 867 14.31 20.36 -1.91
N CYS A 868 14.15 20.09 -0.60
CA CYS A 868 14.54 21.02 0.45
C CYS A 868 15.92 20.75 1.06
N GLY A 869 16.53 19.60 0.78
CA GLY A 869 17.81 19.22 1.39
C GLY A 869 17.72 19.04 2.90
N LYS A 870 16.58 18.55 3.41
CA LYS A 870 16.41 18.26 4.84
C LYS A 870 15.87 16.84 5.04
N PRO A 871 16.38 16.09 6.05
CA PRO A 871 16.02 14.70 6.25
C PRO A 871 14.52 14.49 6.48
N ILE A 872 14.08 13.27 6.19
CA ILE A 872 12.80 12.74 6.65
C ILE A 872 12.95 12.37 8.12
N HIS A 873 12.11 12.92 9.00
CA HIS A 873 12.13 12.61 10.42
C HIS A 873 11.11 11.50 10.72
N VAL A 874 11.58 10.42 11.32
CA VAL A 874 10.75 9.27 11.74
C VAL A 874 10.75 9.22 13.26
N TYR A 875 9.60 9.43 13.88
CA TYR A 875 9.43 9.37 15.33
C TYR A 875 8.81 8.04 15.75
N LEU A 876 9.45 7.40 16.73
CA LEU A 876 9.04 6.13 17.32
C LEU A 876 8.79 6.34 18.83
N PRO A 877 7.66 6.97 19.23
CA PRO A 877 7.34 7.10 20.64
C PRO A 877 7.17 5.70 21.25
N PHE A 878 7.79 5.48 22.41
CA PHE A 878 7.54 4.30 23.24
C PHE A 878 7.66 4.68 24.72
N ILE A 879 6.96 3.95 25.60
CA ILE A 879 6.91 4.21 27.04
C ILE A 879 7.99 3.40 27.78
N SER A 880 8.79 4.07 28.62
CA SER A 880 9.87 3.44 29.39
C SER A 880 9.35 2.40 30.37
N GLU A 881 10.10 1.32 30.57
CA GLU A 881 9.83 0.26 31.55
C GLU A 881 8.48 -0.46 31.32
N THR A 882 8.01 -0.50 30.07
CA THR A 882 6.76 -1.18 29.70
C THR A 882 6.97 -2.20 28.58
N GLN A 883 5.89 -2.93 28.24
CA GLN A 883 5.87 -3.81 27.07
C GLN A 883 6.17 -3.06 25.76
N ASP A 884 5.89 -1.75 25.70
CA ASP A 884 6.17 -0.91 24.54
C ASP A 884 7.68 -0.74 24.29
N GLU A 885 8.47 -0.55 25.35
CA GLU A 885 9.94 -0.53 25.26
C GLU A 885 10.51 -1.89 24.86
N LYS A 886 9.97 -2.98 25.43
CA LYS A 886 10.37 -4.34 25.07
C LYS A 886 10.12 -4.58 23.57
N MET A 887 8.94 -4.22 23.09
CA MET A 887 8.58 -4.30 21.68
C MET A 887 9.54 -3.48 20.81
N TYR A 888 9.85 -2.22 21.19
CA TYR A 888 10.81 -1.39 20.47
C TYR A 888 12.17 -2.07 20.32
N ARG A 889 12.77 -2.55 21.42
CA ARG A 889 14.09 -3.21 21.39
C ARG A 889 14.08 -4.44 20.48
N VAL A 890 13.06 -5.29 20.60
CA VAL A 890 12.91 -6.50 19.79
C VAL A 890 12.73 -6.15 18.31
N VAL A 891 11.85 -5.20 17.97
CA VAL A 891 11.55 -4.86 16.57
C VAL A 891 12.77 -4.22 15.89
N MET A 892 13.46 -3.29 16.55
CA MET A 892 14.64 -2.62 15.98
C MET A 892 15.79 -3.59 15.76
N ASP A 893 16.00 -4.53 16.68
CA ASP A 893 17.04 -5.54 16.51
C ASP A 893 16.64 -6.60 15.46
N ARG A 894 15.36 -6.99 15.42
CA ARG A 894 14.81 -7.82 14.35
C ARG A 894 14.96 -7.18 12.99
N GLU A 895 14.81 -5.87 12.85
CA GLU A 895 15.04 -5.16 11.57
C GLU A 895 16.46 -5.40 11.04
N ARG A 896 17.45 -5.45 11.93
CA ARG A 896 18.85 -5.71 11.58
C ARG A 896 19.04 -7.16 11.15
N TRP A 897 18.52 -8.11 11.93
CA TRP A 897 18.57 -9.53 11.60
C TRP A 897 17.77 -9.90 10.38
N PHE A 898 16.70 -9.18 10.07
CA PHE A 898 15.87 -9.39 8.90
C PHE A 898 16.64 -9.16 7.58
N LYS A 899 17.75 -8.40 7.62
CA LYS A 899 18.67 -8.26 6.47
C LYS A 899 19.52 -9.52 6.25
N VAL A 900 19.62 -10.39 7.25
CA VAL A 900 20.52 -11.55 7.31
C VAL A 900 19.77 -12.88 7.26
N VAL A 901 18.72 -13.01 8.07
CA VAL A 901 17.91 -14.22 8.27
C VAL A 901 16.56 -14.03 7.58
N MET A 902 16.23 -14.93 6.63
CA MET A 902 14.98 -14.85 5.86
C MET A 902 13.83 -15.61 6.55
N GLY A 903 12.72 -14.91 6.81
CA GLY A 903 11.41 -15.50 7.17
C GLY A 903 11.36 -16.31 8.47
N GLU A 904 12.15 -15.97 9.48
CA GLU A 904 12.07 -16.62 10.79
C GLU A 904 10.82 -16.18 11.57
N LYS A 905 10.10 -17.16 12.11
CA LYS A 905 8.93 -16.95 12.98
C LYS A 905 9.37 -16.84 14.44
N TYR A 906 8.78 -15.91 15.17
CA TYR A 906 9.07 -15.71 16.59
C TYR A 906 7.79 -15.84 17.42
N LYS A 907 7.93 -16.44 18.61
CA LYS A 907 6.84 -16.42 19.60
C LYS A 907 6.76 -15.05 20.24
N LEU A 908 5.55 -14.50 20.32
CA LEU A 908 5.25 -13.18 20.86
C LEU A 908 4.73 -13.22 22.31
N ASP A 909 5.01 -14.32 23.05
CA ASP A 909 4.72 -14.37 24.48
C ASP A 909 5.65 -13.45 25.28
N ALA A 910 5.20 -13.01 26.45
CA ALA A 910 5.92 -12.01 27.24
C ALA A 910 7.32 -12.48 27.66
N LYS A 911 7.50 -13.78 27.96
CA LYS A 911 8.76 -14.38 28.38
C LYS A 911 9.79 -14.42 27.25
N THR A 912 9.39 -14.87 26.07
CA THR A 912 10.26 -14.87 24.88
C THR A 912 10.66 -13.45 24.51
N THR A 913 9.70 -12.52 24.52
CA THR A 913 9.94 -11.10 24.23
C THR A 913 10.93 -10.49 25.23
N GLU A 914 10.82 -10.82 26.52
CA GLU A 914 11.73 -10.33 27.55
C GLU A 914 13.17 -10.81 27.34
N LYS A 915 13.35 -12.10 27.00
CA LYS A 915 14.68 -12.64 26.67
C LYS A 915 15.30 -11.95 25.45
N LEU A 916 14.50 -11.73 24.39
CA LEU A 916 14.98 -11.04 23.19
C LEU A 916 15.31 -9.56 23.46
N ALA A 917 14.52 -8.88 24.28
CA ALA A 917 14.73 -7.47 24.62
C ALA A 917 16.00 -7.23 25.47
N SER A 918 16.50 -8.26 26.18
CA SER A 918 17.72 -8.18 26.97
C SER A 918 18.99 -8.59 26.20
N ARG A 919 18.88 -9.06 24.96
CA ARG A 919 20.05 -9.50 24.20
C ARG A 919 20.87 -8.31 23.71
N ILE A 920 22.14 -8.57 23.45
CA ILE A 920 23.06 -7.62 22.84
C ILE A 920 22.61 -7.32 21.40
N PRO A 921 22.32 -6.06 21.04
CA PRO A 921 21.81 -5.73 19.72
C PRO A 921 22.86 -6.01 18.63
N PHE A 922 22.41 -6.50 17.49
CA PHE A 922 23.28 -6.81 16.36
C PHE A 922 23.80 -5.54 15.70
N PRO A 923 25.09 -5.42 15.34
CA PRO A 923 25.65 -4.22 14.74
C PRO A 923 25.06 -3.95 13.36
N GLU A 924 24.80 -2.69 13.05
CA GLU A 924 24.28 -2.32 11.74
C GLU A 924 25.30 -2.58 10.63
N GLU A 925 26.60 -2.34 10.86
CA GLU A 925 27.64 -2.62 9.86
C GLU A 925 27.74 -4.12 9.54
N ALA A 926 27.52 -4.98 10.55
CA ALA A 926 27.50 -6.44 10.37
C ALA A 926 26.32 -6.87 9.49
N ALA A 927 25.14 -6.32 9.76
CA ALA A 927 23.94 -6.59 8.98
C ALA A 927 24.08 -6.16 7.51
N GLU A 928 24.71 -5.01 7.26
CA GLU A 928 24.95 -4.53 5.89
C GLU A 928 25.92 -5.40 5.09
N GLU A 929 26.97 -5.93 5.73
CA GLU A 929 27.93 -6.81 5.08
C GLU A 929 27.36 -8.18 4.74
N LEU A 930 26.44 -8.70 5.57
CA LEU A 930 25.81 -9.99 5.36
C LEU A 930 24.62 -9.90 4.39
N MET A 931 23.99 -8.73 4.25
CA MET A 931 22.86 -8.53 3.36
C MET A 931 23.19 -8.83 1.89
N PHE A 932 22.29 -9.54 1.20
CA PHE A 932 22.44 -9.81 -0.24
C PHE A 932 22.49 -8.52 -1.07
N ASN A 933 23.51 -8.39 -1.91
CA ASN A 933 23.62 -7.32 -2.89
C ASN A 933 23.12 -7.75 -4.26
N LEU A 934 21.85 -7.46 -4.55
CA LEU A 934 21.18 -7.83 -5.81
C LEU A 934 20.97 -6.63 -6.76
N SER A 935 21.74 -5.56 -6.57
CA SER A 935 21.62 -4.33 -7.37
C SER A 935 22.30 -4.46 -8.74
N VAL A 936 21.81 -3.70 -9.73
CA VAL A 936 22.44 -3.65 -11.07
C VAL A 936 23.51 -2.55 -11.07
N ARG A 937 24.78 -2.94 -10.97
CA ARG A 937 25.92 -2.00 -11.04
C ARG A 937 26.26 -1.62 -12.48
N GLU A 938 27.00 -0.52 -12.64
CA GLU A 938 27.74 -0.29 -13.88
C GLU A 938 28.71 -1.45 -14.07
N ALA A 939 28.91 -1.89 -15.31
CA ALA A 939 30.15 -2.58 -15.62
C ALA A 939 31.25 -1.58 -15.26
N SER A 940 32.01 -1.86 -14.20
CA SER A 940 33.34 -1.29 -14.09
C SER A 940 34.00 -1.54 -15.44
N THR A 941 34.56 -0.49 -16.03
CA THR A 941 35.62 -0.65 -17.02
C THR A 941 36.77 -1.37 -16.31
N ASP A 942 36.64 -2.69 -16.18
CA ASP A 942 37.73 -3.62 -15.89
C ASP A 942 38.26 -4.15 -17.22
#